data_AF-A0A2E9THW3-F1
#
_entry.id   AF-A0A2E9THW3-F1
#
_cell.length_a   1.000
_cell.length_b   1.000
_cell.length_c   1.000
_cell.angle_alpha   90.00
_cell.angle_beta   90.00
_cell.angle_gamma   90.00
#
_symmetry.space_group_name_H-M   'P 1'
#
loop_
_entity.id
_entity.type
_entity.pdbx_description
1 polymer ?
#
loop_
_entity_poly.entity_id
_entity_poly.type
_entity_poly.pdbx_seq_one_letter_code
_entity_poly.pdbx_strand_id
1 'polypeptide(L)'
;NYPYFVSDKSTKVFFSMPEDYGPEYDSSFYFSIDQFRIDSLDKSTLPKFEFPGTFYSNNIFNPLEAKLITMPDNSFGFDLALEEKGIPAYDNKINVFENLKVDSTGLYADGSISYNQLRVFSKKIRLFPDSVSGFTDKAFLYRGYSKSKDFNYPDMDFSNSKFSFYNLSDDYFYLRHDSSRVKSENESSLFTGFDRSMEIKGDVWISGNSLSSEGSLLYNSSIFISDKFLFNSDLVTSDQASVIFNHYSYDSSFLESNDVSLVLNVNDKKISLMAEYLDEENYYLPYYKTYTSVENVDWDIINEDLFFYNKNTLDIAPSFFPQEDLFSNWSVTSNSANIDLKKKQLKLNDVDELQISDAFILPRNGEVEIGENFSISKLYDSEIILDTINEYHRFINASVDINSKDQFIGSGIYEYVNFNNDTFNIPFSEFKLVETFDENEQKIKTSFSSGVVDKESPILMEPGFNFFGNIELFANNAQLLFNGKIIPSEIKNFNENRAISYNNYFAPGDQLSINISEQDNFYSSAISKNGNDLYFEFFNNSVEKKSLVFFNPTGLLSYDSFDKVYLIETNEKRDQEVYNGNSLLFSPLDRMLSFEGSVSLIDNDNNFKIYSSMTGSTFLDSMDIQSEGVYIIDVNIRRSLINDIAELFNESIENYGAGVAHDNEQDLLVRLSDIVGNEKVEIYENTILSSYRSLIELDPIMNSFFVLPNTKLNWSSSNNSWYNTSVVNVSNIGDIDINASMDGFFEIEYNNDYDYVLSFFLQPSPEFWFYMSYDRNQLKIISSDTDLNSELDEITYSRGKYINILLSNEDDVLNYVNNFRLKYFNITEPYDLLSPSDTFLEDEIFKTISDDDDGF
;
A
#
# COMPACT_ATOMS: atom_id res chain seq x y z
N ASN A 1 -120.33 7.32 6.79
CA ASN A 1 -121.23 6.62 7.74
C ASN A 1 -120.84 6.97 9.17
N TYR A 2 -121.82 7.20 10.05
CA TYR A 2 -121.58 7.51 11.47
C TYR A 2 -121.33 6.22 12.28
N PRO A 3 -120.49 6.26 13.34
CA PRO A 3 -119.68 7.40 13.75
C PRO A 3 -118.46 7.63 12.84
N TYR A 4 -118.17 8.90 12.57
CA TYR A 4 -116.96 9.37 11.87
C TYR A 4 -116.21 10.38 12.76
N PHE A 5 -114.90 10.50 12.55
CA PHE A 5 -114.02 11.47 13.21
C PHE A 5 -113.41 12.40 12.15
N VAL A 6 -113.45 13.71 12.38
CA VAL A 6 -112.80 14.71 11.52
C VAL A 6 -111.78 15.46 12.36
N SER A 7 -110.55 15.58 11.83
CA SER A 7 -109.53 16.46 12.40
C SER A 7 -109.36 17.70 11.52
N ASP A 8 -109.96 18.82 11.93
CA ASP A 8 -109.87 20.12 11.23
C ASP A 8 -108.53 20.85 11.50
N LYS A 9 -107.67 20.28 12.34
CA LYS A 9 -106.33 20.81 12.66
C LYS A 9 -105.26 19.77 12.32
N SER A 10 -104.11 20.24 11.86
CA SER A 10 -102.92 19.41 11.68
C SER A 10 -102.51 18.79 13.02
N THR A 11 -102.28 17.48 13.04
CA THR A 11 -101.87 16.75 14.25
C THR A 11 -100.40 16.37 14.14
N LYS A 12 -99.61 16.60 15.19
CA LYS A 12 -98.21 16.18 15.24
C LYS A 12 -98.08 14.85 15.98
N VAL A 13 -97.43 13.89 15.35
CA VAL A 13 -97.01 12.62 15.96
C VAL A 13 -95.51 12.72 16.20
N PHE A 14 -95.12 12.74 17.48
CA PHE A 14 -93.71 12.75 17.88
C PHE A 14 -93.21 11.32 18.03
N PHE A 15 -92.02 11.02 17.53
CA PHE A 15 -91.41 9.70 17.71
C PHE A 15 -90.52 9.76 18.95
N SER A 16 -91.12 9.52 20.13
CA SER A 16 -90.39 9.42 21.39
C SER A 16 -89.64 8.09 21.45
N MET A 17 -88.38 8.08 21.03
CA MET A 17 -87.54 6.88 21.07
C MET A 17 -87.02 6.60 22.50
N PRO A 18 -86.70 5.34 22.87
CA PRO A 18 -86.18 5.01 24.21
C PRO A 18 -84.89 5.77 24.58
N GLU A 19 -84.73 6.13 25.86
CA GLU A 19 -83.56 6.86 26.39
C GLU A 19 -82.21 6.16 26.10
N ASP A 20 -82.21 4.83 25.94
CA ASP A 20 -81.01 4.03 25.61
C ASP A 20 -80.40 4.36 24.22
N TYR A 21 -81.12 5.12 23.40
CA TYR A 21 -80.65 5.58 22.08
C TYR A 21 -80.11 7.02 22.09
N GLY A 22 -79.99 7.62 23.28
CA GLY A 22 -79.40 8.94 23.56
C GLY A 22 -80.36 10.13 23.42
N PRO A 23 -79.95 11.33 23.87
CA PRO A 23 -80.77 12.55 23.83
C PRO A 23 -80.96 13.13 22.41
N GLU A 24 -80.42 12.49 21.37
CA GLU A 24 -80.36 13.04 20.01
C GLU A 24 -81.72 13.04 19.30
N TYR A 25 -82.69 12.21 19.72
CA TYR A 25 -84.07 12.26 19.22
C TYR A 25 -84.97 13.08 20.17
N ASP A 26 -85.07 14.38 19.92
CA ASP A 26 -85.94 15.29 20.68
C ASP A 26 -87.28 15.55 19.96
N SER A 27 -88.06 16.51 20.47
CA SER A 27 -89.36 16.90 19.88
C SER A 27 -89.27 17.48 18.45
N SER A 28 -88.08 17.69 17.89
CA SER A 28 -87.90 18.10 16.49
C SER A 28 -88.08 16.94 15.50
N PHE A 29 -88.18 15.70 15.99
CA PHE A 29 -88.47 14.50 15.19
C PHE A 29 -89.96 14.16 15.22
N TYR A 30 -90.71 14.62 14.21
CA TYR A 30 -92.17 14.47 14.19
C TYR A 30 -92.76 14.37 12.79
N PHE A 31 -93.93 13.75 12.72
CA PHE A 31 -94.77 13.70 11.53
C PHE A 31 -95.97 14.64 11.72
N SER A 32 -96.16 15.59 10.81
CA SER A 32 -97.32 16.50 10.79
C SER A 32 -98.37 15.93 9.85
N ILE A 33 -99.42 15.33 10.42
CA ILE A 33 -100.55 14.78 9.68
C ILE A 33 -101.43 15.92 9.15
N ASP A 34 -101.78 15.86 7.86
CA ASP A 34 -102.72 16.76 7.21
C ASP A 34 -104.14 16.63 7.77
N GLN A 35 -105.04 17.56 7.45
CA GLN A 35 -106.45 17.44 7.83
C GLN A 35 -107.05 16.13 7.25
N PHE A 36 -107.58 15.27 8.12
CA PHE A 36 -108.09 13.96 7.72
C PHE A 36 -109.48 13.68 8.31
N ARG A 37 -110.21 12.77 7.65
CA ARG A 37 -111.53 12.29 8.07
C ARG A 37 -111.56 10.77 8.07
N ILE A 38 -111.89 10.17 9.22
CA ILE A 38 -112.09 8.73 9.40
C ILE A 38 -113.60 8.45 9.45
N ASP A 39 -114.12 7.65 8.52
CA ASP A 39 -115.52 7.22 8.50
C ASP A 39 -115.68 5.77 9.03
N SER A 40 -116.78 5.46 9.73
CA SER A 40 -117.17 4.10 10.17
C SER A 40 -116.27 3.46 11.26
N LEU A 41 -116.16 4.12 12.42
CA LEU A 41 -115.35 3.67 13.58
C LEU A 41 -115.82 2.35 14.26
N ASP A 42 -116.94 1.76 13.83
CA ASP A 42 -117.65 0.67 14.52
C ASP A 42 -117.34 -0.75 13.99
N LYS A 43 -116.26 -0.93 13.22
CA LYS A 43 -115.82 -2.25 12.71
C LYS A 43 -114.71 -2.83 13.58
N SER A 44 -114.92 -4.04 14.09
CA SER A 44 -114.02 -4.81 14.98
C SER A 44 -112.70 -5.31 14.35
N THR A 45 -112.34 -4.82 13.17
CA THR A 45 -111.03 -5.04 12.54
C THR A 45 -110.36 -3.68 12.38
N LEU A 46 -109.25 -3.45 13.09
CA LEU A 46 -108.46 -2.21 13.00
C LEU A 46 -108.27 -1.81 11.51
N PRO A 47 -108.81 -0.66 11.05
CA PRO A 47 -108.48 -0.14 9.73
C PRO A 47 -106.97 0.10 9.65
N LYS A 48 -106.32 -0.30 8.55
CA LYS A 48 -104.97 0.20 8.22
C LYS A 48 -105.12 1.71 7.98
N PHE A 49 -104.90 2.52 9.00
CA PHE A 49 -104.98 3.96 8.87
C PHE A 49 -103.73 4.46 8.16
N GLU A 50 -103.91 5.13 7.03
CA GLU A 50 -102.87 5.86 6.32
C GLU A 50 -103.15 7.35 6.49
N PHE A 51 -102.21 8.09 7.06
CA PHE A 51 -102.32 9.54 7.26
C PHE A 51 -101.29 10.25 6.39
N PRO A 52 -101.68 10.95 5.31
CA PRO A 52 -100.76 11.79 4.55
C PRO A 52 -100.27 12.96 5.41
N GLY A 53 -99.03 13.39 5.17
CA GLY A 53 -98.47 14.57 5.81
C GLY A 53 -96.96 14.69 5.63
N THR A 54 -96.37 15.63 6.36
CA THR A 54 -94.96 15.99 6.22
C THR A 54 -94.14 15.51 7.42
N PHE A 55 -93.02 14.85 7.15
CA PHE A 55 -92.06 14.39 8.13
C PHE A 55 -90.91 15.40 8.33
N TYR A 56 -90.61 15.69 9.60
CA TYR A 56 -89.51 16.56 10.02
C TYR A 56 -88.52 15.73 10.83
N SER A 57 -87.26 15.71 10.39
CA SER A 57 -86.23 14.79 10.87
C SER A 57 -85.01 15.49 11.48
N ASN A 58 -85.23 16.56 12.26
CA ASN A 58 -84.15 17.34 12.91
C ASN A 58 -82.97 17.72 11.97
N ASN A 59 -83.27 18.35 10.83
CA ASN A 59 -82.31 18.75 9.80
C ASN A 59 -81.49 17.63 9.12
N ILE A 60 -81.81 16.34 9.36
CA ILE A 60 -81.25 15.25 8.56
C ILE A 60 -81.66 15.42 7.10
N PHE A 61 -82.97 15.60 6.84
CA PHE A 61 -83.54 15.88 5.52
C PHE A 61 -84.33 17.19 5.56
N ASN A 62 -84.48 17.81 4.38
CA ASN A 62 -85.56 18.79 4.18
C ASN A 62 -86.92 18.10 4.41
N PRO A 63 -87.97 18.84 4.85
CA PRO A 63 -89.27 18.24 5.15
C PRO A 63 -89.78 17.32 4.03
N LEU A 64 -90.12 16.06 4.37
CA LEU A 64 -90.46 15.01 3.41
C LEU A 64 -91.96 14.71 3.42
N GLU A 65 -92.60 14.77 2.27
CA GLU A 65 -93.98 14.31 2.12
C GLU A 65 -94.03 12.78 2.15
N ALA A 66 -94.81 12.22 3.07
CA ALA A 66 -94.94 10.77 3.26
C ALA A 66 -96.35 10.40 3.77
N LYS A 67 -96.55 9.10 4.02
CA LYS A 67 -97.79 8.57 4.60
C LYS A 67 -97.47 7.82 5.88
N LEU A 68 -98.02 8.28 7.00
CA LEU A 68 -97.92 7.57 8.28
C LEU A 68 -98.86 6.37 8.27
N ILE A 69 -98.32 5.18 8.50
CA ILE A 69 -99.02 3.90 8.50
C ILE A 69 -98.78 3.16 9.82
N THR A 70 -99.63 2.19 10.12
CA THR A 70 -99.37 1.22 11.20
C THR A 70 -98.38 0.16 10.71
N MET A 71 -97.22 0.09 11.36
CA MET A 71 -96.12 -0.84 11.08
C MET A 71 -96.44 -2.26 11.63
N PRO A 72 -95.72 -3.32 11.19
CA PRO A 72 -95.96 -4.69 11.66
C PRO A 72 -95.84 -4.91 13.18
N ASP A 73 -95.12 -4.03 13.88
CA ASP A 73 -94.96 -4.00 15.34
C ASP A 73 -96.06 -3.20 16.07
N ASN A 74 -97.12 -2.80 15.34
CA ASN A 74 -98.21 -1.92 15.78
C ASN A 74 -97.78 -0.48 16.14
N SER A 75 -96.55 -0.07 15.83
CA SER A 75 -96.13 1.33 15.93
C SER A 75 -96.63 2.15 14.74
N PHE A 76 -96.66 3.48 14.88
CA PHE A 76 -96.81 4.37 13.73
C PHE A 76 -95.44 4.63 13.09
N GLY A 77 -95.39 4.61 11.77
CA GLY A 77 -94.17 4.79 10.99
C GLY A 77 -94.48 5.09 9.53
N PHE A 78 -93.46 5.10 8.67
CA PHE A 78 -93.67 5.18 7.22
C PHE A 78 -92.63 4.37 6.48
N ASP A 79 -92.94 4.07 5.22
CA ASP A 79 -92.09 3.36 4.27
C ASP A 79 -92.17 4.11 2.93
N LEU A 80 -91.08 4.80 2.57
CA LEU A 80 -91.01 5.76 1.47
C LEU A 80 -89.94 5.35 0.47
N ALA A 81 -90.38 4.83 -0.68
CA ALA A 81 -89.52 4.59 -1.82
C ALA A 81 -89.05 5.93 -2.41
N LEU A 82 -87.74 6.07 -2.59
CA LEU A 82 -87.10 7.26 -3.13
C LEU A 82 -86.98 7.17 -4.66
N GLU A 83 -86.92 8.32 -5.32
CA GLU A 83 -86.60 8.39 -6.75
C GLU A 83 -85.17 7.95 -7.04
N GLU A 84 -84.85 7.62 -8.29
CA GLU A 84 -83.52 7.13 -8.71
C GLU A 84 -82.36 8.08 -8.35
N LYS A 85 -82.63 9.38 -8.27
CA LYS A 85 -81.64 10.40 -7.89
C LYS A 85 -81.30 10.41 -6.40
N GLY A 86 -82.06 9.68 -5.57
CA GLY A 86 -81.96 9.75 -4.12
C GLY A 86 -82.40 11.10 -3.56
N ILE A 87 -82.21 11.27 -2.25
CA ILE A 87 -82.46 12.54 -1.56
C ILE A 87 -81.24 12.97 -0.72
N PRO A 88 -80.90 14.27 -0.71
CA PRO A 88 -79.77 14.77 0.04
C PRO A 88 -80.06 14.79 1.55
N ALA A 89 -79.05 14.43 2.34
CA ALA A 89 -79.07 14.46 3.80
C ALA A 89 -77.90 15.29 4.34
N TYR A 90 -78.08 15.86 5.55
CA TYR A 90 -77.06 16.62 6.28
C TYR A 90 -76.43 17.73 5.42
N ASP A 91 -77.24 18.71 4.99
CA ASP A 91 -76.79 19.83 4.14
C ASP A 91 -76.09 19.42 2.84
N ASN A 92 -76.56 18.34 2.20
CA ASN A 92 -76.01 17.72 0.98
C ASN A 92 -74.63 17.03 1.15
N LYS A 93 -74.18 16.79 2.39
CA LYS A 93 -72.96 16.00 2.64
C LYS A 93 -73.13 14.57 2.15
N ILE A 94 -74.29 13.95 2.45
CA ILE A 94 -74.64 12.59 2.00
C ILE A 94 -75.84 12.64 1.05
N ASN A 95 -75.94 11.65 0.16
CA ASN A 95 -77.16 11.35 -0.59
C ASN A 95 -77.65 9.93 -0.24
N VAL A 96 -78.94 9.79 0.05
CA VAL A 96 -79.58 8.51 0.42
C VAL A 96 -80.43 8.02 -0.75
N PHE A 97 -80.36 6.72 -1.06
CA PHE A 97 -81.05 6.12 -2.20
C PHE A 97 -81.99 4.99 -1.78
N GLU A 98 -82.84 4.58 -2.73
CA GLU A 98 -83.74 3.42 -2.66
C GLU A 98 -84.94 3.59 -1.73
N ASN A 99 -84.78 3.47 -0.41
CA ASN A 99 -85.92 3.46 0.49
C ASN A 99 -85.62 4.07 1.87
N LEU A 100 -86.56 4.87 2.39
CA LEU A 100 -86.54 5.40 3.75
C LEU A 100 -87.68 4.84 4.60
N LYS A 101 -87.35 4.43 5.82
CA LYS A 101 -88.30 3.82 6.74
C LYS A 101 -88.17 4.42 8.13
N VAL A 102 -89.29 4.74 8.76
CA VAL A 102 -89.36 5.08 10.19
C VAL A 102 -90.25 4.07 10.89
N ASP A 103 -89.78 3.51 12.00
CA ASP A 103 -90.54 2.65 12.90
C ASP A 103 -90.22 2.97 14.38
N SER A 104 -90.74 2.17 15.31
CA SER A 104 -90.51 2.35 16.76
C SER A 104 -89.05 2.34 17.19
N THR A 105 -88.13 1.90 16.33
CA THR A 105 -86.71 1.72 16.63
C THR A 105 -85.81 2.80 16.02
N GLY A 106 -86.30 3.62 15.09
CA GLY A 106 -85.44 4.60 14.42
C GLY A 106 -85.89 5.03 13.03
N LEU A 107 -85.10 5.94 12.47
CA LEU A 107 -85.09 6.26 11.05
C LEU A 107 -83.97 5.48 10.36
N TYR A 108 -84.35 4.83 9.26
CA TYR A 108 -83.50 3.94 8.52
C TYR A 108 -83.58 4.21 7.03
N ALA A 109 -82.46 4.01 6.34
CA ALA A 109 -82.43 3.74 4.91
C ALA A 109 -82.16 2.26 4.66
N ASP A 110 -82.89 1.68 3.71
CA ASP A 110 -82.65 0.35 3.15
C ASP A 110 -82.21 0.55 1.69
N GLY A 111 -80.94 0.27 1.41
CA GLY A 111 -80.36 0.46 0.09
C GLY A 111 -78.93 0.99 0.14
N SER A 112 -78.72 2.24 -0.26
CA SER A 112 -77.37 2.82 -0.33
C SER A 112 -77.28 4.29 0.08
N ILE A 113 -76.09 4.68 0.54
CA ILE A 113 -75.71 6.07 0.77
C ILE A 113 -74.44 6.41 -0.02
N SER A 114 -74.31 7.68 -0.40
CA SER A 114 -73.08 8.19 -1.00
C SER A 114 -72.49 9.37 -0.24
N TYR A 115 -71.17 9.39 -0.14
CA TYR A 115 -70.38 10.43 0.52
C TYR A 115 -69.14 10.72 -0.34
N ASN A 116 -69.01 11.94 -0.90
CA ASN A 116 -68.01 12.22 -1.94
C ASN A 116 -68.03 11.17 -3.06
N GLN A 117 -66.93 10.41 -3.24
CA GLN A 117 -66.83 9.31 -4.19
C GLN A 117 -67.14 7.93 -3.59
N LEU A 118 -67.44 7.86 -2.30
CA LEU A 118 -67.80 6.63 -1.62
C LEU A 118 -69.28 6.31 -1.86
N ARG A 119 -69.59 5.06 -2.20
CA ARG A 119 -70.94 4.49 -2.20
C ARG A 119 -70.99 3.24 -1.33
N VAL A 120 -71.85 3.27 -0.32
CA VAL A 120 -72.00 2.19 0.67
C VAL A 120 -73.36 1.54 0.51
N PHE A 121 -73.38 0.21 0.39
CA PHE A 121 -74.61 -0.58 0.27
C PHE A 121 -74.92 -1.31 1.57
N SER A 122 -76.15 -1.20 2.06
CA SER A 122 -76.58 -1.82 3.30
C SER A 122 -78.09 -1.96 3.38
N LYS A 123 -78.55 -3.10 3.90
CA LYS A 123 -79.97 -3.38 4.15
C LYS A 123 -80.57 -2.55 5.30
N LYS A 124 -79.71 -1.97 6.15
CA LYS A 124 -80.15 -1.22 7.33
C LYS A 124 -79.11 -0.17 7.72
N ILE A 125 -79.33 1.05 7.26
CA ILE A 125 -78.54 2.24 7.56
C ILE A 125 -79.33 3.08 8.54
N ARG A 126 -78.83 3.28 9.76
CA ARG A 126 -79.51 4.07 10.77
C ARG A 126 -79.03 5.52 10.72
N LEU A 127 -79.96 6.47 10.67
CA LEU A 127 -79.66 7.90 10.59
C LEU A 127 -80.01 8.61 11.90
N PHE A 128 -79.03 9.29 12.48
CA PHE A 128 -79.13 10.14 13.66
C PHE A 128 -78.89 11.61 13.27
N PRO A 129 -79.31 12.62 14.04
CA PRO A 129 -79.08 14.01 13.68
C PRO A 129 -77.60 14.40 13.50
N ASP A 130 -76.69 13.74 14.23
CA ASP A 130 -75.26 14.01 14.21
C ASP A 130 -74.44 12.93 13.46
N SER A 131 -75.04 11.80 13.08
CA SER A 131 -74.30 10.66 12.57
C SER A 131 -75.15 9.65 11.79
N VAL A 132 -74.49 8.77 11.03
CA VAL A 132 -75.10 7.59 10.40
C VAL A 132 -74.30 6.37 10.85
N SER A 133 -74.95 5.23 11.04
CA SER A 133 -74.24 3.97 11.27
C SER A 133 -74.92 2.78 10.61
N GLY A 134 -74.14 1.76 10.25
CA GLY A 134 -74.67 0.56 9.64
C GLY A 134 -73.62 -0.54 9.46
N PHE A 135 -74.05 -1.60 8.79
CA PHE A 135 -73.17 -2.68 8.36
C PHE A 135 -73.28 -2.83 6.85
N THR A 136 -72.15 -2.87 6.15
CA THR A 136 -72.09 -2.98 4.70
C THR A 136 -71.52 -4.33 4.29
N ASP A 137 -72.21 -5.00 3.37
CA ASP A 137 -71.68 -6.18 2.69
C ASP A 137 -70.64 -5.76 1.64
N LYS A 138 -70.87 -4.60 0.99
CA LYS A 138 -70.00 -4.01 -0.04
C LYS A 138 -70.11 -2.48 -0.07
N ALA A 139 -68.96 -1.82 -0.15
CA ALA A 139 -68.84 -0.41 -0.47
C ALA A 139 -67.72 -0.18 -1.48
N PHE A 140 -67.83 0.89 -2.25
CA PHE A 140 -66.89 1.26 -3.30
C PHE A 140 -66.55 2.74 -3.19
N LEU A 141 -65.26 3.06 -3.09
CA LEU A 141 -64.74 4.40 -3.32
C LEU A 141 -64.29 4.47 -4.76
N TYR A 142 -64.88 5.35 -5.55
CA TYR A 142 -64.50 5.53 -6.94
C TYR A 142 -63.35 6.52 -7.06
N ARG A 143 -62.42 6.25 -7.99
CA ARG A 143 -61.35 7.19 -8.32
C ARG A 143 -61.92 8.52 -8.81
N GLY A 144 -61.46 9.64 -8.25
CA GLY A 144 -61.84 10.98 -8.70
C GLY A 144 -61.83 12.04 -7.61
N TYR A 145 -62.12 13.28 -8.01
CA TYR A 145 -62.07 14.43 -7.13
C TYR A 145 -63.21 14.44 -6.09
N SER A 146 -62.94 14.93 -4.88
CA SER A 146 -63.96 15.26 -3.90
C SER A 146 -64.96 16.29 -4.43
N LYS A 147 -66.11 16.45 -3.75
CA LYS A 147 -67.13 17.43 -4.17
C LYS A 147 -66.58 18.86 -4.24
N SER A 148 -65.62 19.22 -3.37
CA SER A 148 -64.96 20.53 -3.37
C SER A 148 -63.82 20.65 -4.40
N LYS A 149 -63.37 19.52 -4.96
CA LYS A 149 -62.23 19.38 -5.89
C LYS A 149 -60.84 19.61 -5.28
N ASP A 150 -60.74 19.64 -3.96
CA ASP A 150 -59.47 19.86 -3.26
C ASP A 150 -58.65 18.58 -3.07
N PHE A 151 -59.26 17.41 -3.26
CA PHE A 151 -58.64 16.11 -3.01
C PHE A 151 -59.04 15.10 -4.09
N ASN A 152 -58.12 14.18 -4.43
CA ASN A 152 -58.35 13.15 -5.45
C ASN A 152 -58.25 11.76 -4.82
N TYR A 153 -59.38 11.05 -4.75
CA TYR A 153 -59.43 9.71 -4.18
C TYR A 153 -58.87 8.68 -5.16
N PRO A 154 -58.14 7.65 -4.67
CA PRO A 154 -57.94 6.40 -5.40
C PRO A 154 -59.25 5.60 -5.45
N ASP A 155 -59.26 4.51 -6.20
CA ASP A 155 -60.30 3.51 -6.08
C ASP A 155 -60.03 2.56 -4.87
N MET A 156 -61.09 2.21 -4.14
CA MET A 156 -61.05 1.21 -3.08
C MET A 156 -62.34 0.39 -3.01
N ASP A 157 -62.20 -0.91 -2.78
CA ASP A 157 -63.28 -1.84 -2.49
C ASP A 157 -63.27 -2.17 -0.99
N PHE A 158 -64.43 -2.08 -0.34
CA PHE A 158 -64.62 -2.49 1.05
C PHE A 158 -65.73 -3.54 1.13
N SER A 159 -65.53 -4.56 1.97
CA SER A 159 -66.57 -5.57 2.21
C SER A 159 -66.62 -6.00 3.66
N ASN A 160 -67.79 -6.45 4.10
CA ASN A 160 -68.05 -6.97 5.45
C ASN A 160 -67.56 -6.04 6.57
N SER A 161 -68.05 -4.79 6.60
CA SER A 161 -67.58 -3.78 7.55
C SER A 161 -68.72 -3.06 8.26
N LYS A 162 -68.47 -2.67 9.52
CA LYS A 162 -69.29 -1.66 10.18
C LYS A 162 -68.82 -0.30 9.71
N PHE A 163 -69.76 0.56 9.38
CA PHE A 163 -69.46 1.93 8.99
C PHE A 163 -70.20 2.93 9.86
N SER A 164 -69.60 4.11 9.98
CA SER A 164 -70.22 5.29 10.58
C SER A 164 -69.88 6.53 9.76
N PHE A 165 -70.81 7.48 9.67
CA PHE A 165 -70.54 8.85 9.23
C PHE A 165 -70.82 9.81 10.38
N TYR A 166 -70.00 10.84 10.53
CA TYR A 166 -70.15 11.84 11.57
C TYR A 166 -70.37 13.23 10.93
N ASN A 167 -71.52 13.84 11.20
CA ASN A 167 -71.91 15.15 10.69
C ASN A 167 -71.36 16.28 11.59
N LEU A 168 -70.05 16.47 11.57
CA LEU A 168 -69.34 17.53 12.31
C LEU A 168 -68.98 18.69 11.37
N SER A 169 -68.29 19.72 11.89
CA SER A 169 -67.70 20.78 11.04
C SER A 169 -66.70 20.19 10.05
N ASP A 170 -65.90 19.23 10.51
CA ASP A 170 -65.04 18.37 9.71
C ASP A 170 -65.67 16.98 9.67
N ASP A 171 -66.54 16.76 8.69
CA ASP A 171 -67.24 15.49 8.53
C ASP A 171 -66.32 14.40 7.97
N TYR A 172 -66.53 13.18 8.44
CA TYR A 172 -65.80 12.01 7.96
C TYR A 172 -66.65 10.75 7.99
N PHE A 173 -66.27 9.82 7.14
CA PHE A 173 -66.77 8.47 7.04
C PHE A 173 -65.72 7.51 7.60
N TYR A 174 -66.13 6.59 8.45
CA TYR A 174 -65.27 5.62 9.12
C TYR A 174 -65.74 4.21 8.80
N LEU A 175 -64.81 3.37 8.34
CA LEU A 175 -65.01 1.96 8.02
C LEU A 175 -64.10 1.13 8.92
N ARG A 176 -64.70 0.28 9.75
CA ARG A 176 -63.96 -0.57 10.67
C ARG A 176 -63.53 -1.88 10.01
N HIS A 177 -62.26 -2.20 10.09
CA HIS A 177 -61.69 -3.47 9.67
C HIS A 177 -61.71 -4.46 10.83
N ASP A 178 -62.63 -5.42 10.78
CA ASP A 178 -62.81 -6.43 11.84
C ASP A 178 -62.23 -7.78 11.39
N SER A 179 -61.00 -8.06 11.82
CA SER A 179 -60.35 -9.36 11.59
C SER A 179 -60.78 -10.44 12.59
N SER A 180 -61.55 -10.09 13.63
CA SER A 180 -61.89 -10.98 14.76
C SER A 180 -63.15 -11.82 14.55
N ARG A 181 -63.96 -11.49 13.53
CA ARG A 181 -65.18 -12.24 13.16
C ARG A 181 -64.86 -13.44 12.27
N VAL A 182 -64.02 -14.35 12.73
CA VAL A 182 -63.69 -15.58 12.00
C VAL A 182 -64.60 -16.72 12.45
N LYS A 183 -65.74 -16.91 11.79
CA LYS A 183 -66.42 -18.22 11.75
C LYS A 183 -66.29 -18.92 10.39
N SER A 184 -65.94 -18.17 9.34
CA SER A 184 -65.54 -18.67 8.01
C SER A 184 -64.76 -17.59 7.25
N GLU A 185 -63.97 -17.98 6.23
CA GLU A 185 -63.18 -17.06 5.37
C GLU A 185 -64.00 -15.96 4.66
N ASN A 186 -65.33 -16.11 4.59
CA ASN A 186 -66.22 -15.14 3.93
C ASN A 186 -66.80 -14.08 4.87
N GLU A 187 -66.43 -14.07 6.16
CA GLU A 187 -66.97 -13.15 7.17
C GLU A 187 -65.97 -12.08 7.68
N SER A 188 -64.70 -12.16 7.32
CA SER A 188 -63.71 -11.14 7.64
C SER A 188 -63.89 -9.90 6.76
N SER A 189 -63.59 -8.71 7.31
CA SER A 189 -63.47 -7.50 6.50
C SER A 189 -62.36 -7.68 5.46
N LEU A 190 -62.64 -7.35 4.21
CA LEU A 190 -61.65 -7.35 3.13
C LEU A 190 -61.69 -5.98 2.47
N PHE A 191 -60.61 -5.23 2.62
CA PHE A 191 -60.41 -3.91 2.01
C PHE A 191 -59.26 -3.99 1.02
N THR A 192 -59.46 -3.45 -0.18
CA THR A 192 -58.44 -3.41 -1.22
C THR A 192 -58.47 -2.08 -1.95
N GLY A 193 -57.32 -1.57 -2.38
CA GLY A 193 -57.20 -0.33 -3.15
C GLY A 193 -56.40 -0.50 -4.43
N PHE A 194 -56.47 0.50 -5.30
CA PHE A 194 -55.70 0.60 -6.54
C PHE A 194 -55.84 -0.64 -7.42
N ASP A 195 -57.03 -0.85 -7.99
CA ASP A 195 -57.42 -1.99 -8.80
C ASP A 195 -57.12 -3.34 -8.11
N ARG A 196 -57.29 -3.37 -6.78
CA ARG A 196 -57.02 -4.51 -5.88
C ARG A 196 -55.57 -4.98 -5.83
N SER A 197 -54.63 -4.16 -6.27
CA SER A 197 -53.19 -4.43 -6.16
C SER A 197 -52.66 -4.33 -4.72
N MET A 198 -53.40 -3.63 -3.84
CA MET A 198 -53.05 -3.40 -2.45
C MET A 198 -54.17 -3.92 -1.53
N GLU A 199 -53.81 -4.75 -0.55
CA GLU A 199 -54.70 -5.16 0.53
C GLU A 199 -54.48 -4.24 1.74
N ILE A 200 -55.58 -3.78 2.35
CA ILE A 200 -55.56 -2.84 3.48
C ILE A 200 -56.11 -3.58 4.70
N LYS A 201 -55.26 -3.89 5.68
CA LYS A 201 -55.64 -4.53 6.94
C LYS A 201 -55.66 -3.49 8.04
N GLY A 202 -56.73 -2.72 8.07
CA GLY A 202 -56.76 -1.48 8.82
C GLY A 202 -58.08 -0.73 8.75
N ASP A 203 -58.40 -0.01 9.81
CA ASP A 203 -59.53 0.91 9.82
C ASP A 203 -59.28 2.05 8.82
N VAL A 204 -60.34 2.56 8.19
CA VAL A 204 -60.26 3.58 7.13
C VAL A 204 -61.12 4.79 7.47
N TRP A 205 -60.54 5.98 7.34
CA TRP A 205 -61.21 7.28 7.48
C TRP A 205 -61.19 8.03 6.16
N ILE A 206 -62.37 8.52 5.76
CA ILE A 206 -62.59 9.21 4.49
C ILE A 206 -63.25 10.55 4.81
N SER A 207 -62.60 11.65 4.47
CA SER A 207 -63.14 13.01 4.59
C SER A 207 -63.04 13.72 3.23
N GLY A 208 -63.62 14.91 3.08
CA GLY A 208 -63.53 15.70 1.83
C GLY A 208 -62.11 16.10 1.40
N ASN A 209 -61.13 16.04 2.32
CA ASN A 209 -59.75 16.50 2.09
C ASN A 209 -58.68 15.46 2.47
N SER A 210 -59.06 14.30 2.99
CA SER A 210 -58.13 13.25 3.40
C SER A 210 -58.72 11.85 3.25
N LEU A 211 -57.84 10.89 2.99
CA LEU A 211 -58.12 9.46 3.05
C LEU A 211 -56.97 8.81 3.81
N SER A 212 -57.28 8.15 4.91
CA SER A 212 -56.26 7.52 5.76
C SER A 212 -56.66 6.15 6.26
N SER A 213 -55.66 5.33 6.57
CA SER A 213 -55.84 4.06 7.27
C SER A 213 -54.78 3.86 8.34
N GLU A 214 -55.07 3.02 9.33
CA GLU A 214 -54.10 2.55 10.32
C GLU A 214 -53.92 1.04 10.21
N GLY A 215 -52.77 0.46 10.58
CA GLY A 215 -52.56 -0.98 10.58
C GLY A 215 -51.53 -1.43 9.55
N SER A 216 -51.87 -2.38 8.68
CA SER A 216 -50.90 -2.93 7.70
C SER A 216 -51.42 -2.92 6.27
N LEU A 217 -50.52 -2.66 5.33
CA LEU A 217 -50.74 -2.77 3.88
C LEU A 217 -49.93 -3.94 3.34
N LEU A 218 -50.52 -4.70 2.42
CA LEU A 218 -49.82 -5.70 1.63
C LEU A 218 -49.85 -5.25 0.16
N TYR A 219 -48.67 -5.00 -0.41
CA TYR A 219 -48.49 -4.57 -1.78
C TYR A 219 -47.22 -5.17 -2.37
N ASN A 220 -47.31 -5.75 -3.57
CA ASN A 220 -46.19 -6.42 -4.24
C ASN A 220 -45.46 -7.46 -3.35
N SER A 221 -46.21 -8.24 -2.57
CA SER A 221 -45.69 -9.21 -1.56
C SER A 221 -44.94 -8.58 -0.37
N SER A 222 -44.80 -7.26 -0.33
CA SER A 222 -44.18 -6.51 0.76
C SER A 222 -45.21 -6.03 1.78
N ILE A 223 -44.80 -5.94 3.04
CA ILE A 223 -45.64 -5.55 4.16
C ILE A 223 -45.21 -4.18 4.65
N PHE A 224 -46.19 -3.30 4.87
CA PHE A 224 -46.00 -1.95 5.42
C PHE A 224 -46.89 -1.83 6.64
N ILE A 225 -46.36 -1.35 7.77
CA ILE A 225 -47.09 -1.20 9.03
C ILE A 225 -46.94 0.24 9.51
N SER A 226 -48.04 0.91 9.82
CA SER A 226 -48.03 2.27 10.35
C SER A 226 -49.33 2.58 11.10
N ASP A 227 -49.22 3.47 12.09
CA ASP A 227 -50.38 4.06 12.75
C ASP A 227 -51.17 4.99 11.80
N LYS A 228 -50.54 5.45 10.70
CA LYS A 228 -51.20 6.33 9.74
C LYS A 228 -50.58 6.24 8.35
N PHE A 229 -51.36 5.70 7.42
CA PHE A 229 -51.17 5.86 5.98
C PHE A 229 -52.08 6.95 5.44
N LEU A 230 -51.57 7.75 4.51
CA LEU A 230 -52.32 8.73 3.73
C LEU A 230 -52.36 8.28 2.27
N PHE A 231 -53.54 8.32 1.66
CA PHE A 231 -53.74 7.90 0.27
C PHE A 231 -54.13 9.10 -0.58
N ASN A 232 -53.54 9.29 -1.76
CA ASN A 232 -53.91 10.36 -2.67
C ASN A 232 -53.62 9.99 -4.14
N SER A 233 -54.66 9.89 -4.97
CA SER A 233 -54.60 9.44 -6.38
C SER A 233 -53.89 8.11 -6.57
N ASP A 234 -52.56 8.12 -6.70
CA ASP A 234 -51.68 6.97 -6.94
C ASP A 234 -50.59 6.85 -5.86
N LEU A 235 -50.60 7.72 -4.85
CA LEU A 235 -49.61 7.81 -3.79
C LEU A 235 -50.17 7.25 -2.48
N VAL A 236 -49.33 6.51 -1.77
CA VAL A 236 -49.51 6.15 -0.37
C VAL A 236 -48.30 6.66 0.40
N THR A 237 -48.52 7.46 1.43
CA THR A 237 -47.44 8.02 2.25
C THR A 237 -47.64 7.71 3.73
N SER A 238 -46.53 7.63 4.47
CA SER A 238 -46.52 7.58 5.92
C SER A 238 -45.28 8.31 6.44
N ASP A 239 -45.41 9.01 7.55
CA ASP A 239 -44.27 9.69 8.19
C ASP A 239 -43.40 8.70 8.98
N GLN A 240 -44.02 7.65 9.53
CA GLN A 240 -43.35 6.59 10.30
C GLN A 240 -43.99 5.24 9.98
N ALA A 241 -43.24 4.38 9.31
CA ALA A 241 -43.66 3.04 8.94
C ALA A 241 -42.55 2.01 9.19
N SER A 242 -42.96 0.80 9.59
CA SER A 242 -42.12 -0.39 9.48
C SER A 242 -42.38 -1.07 8.14
N VAL A 243 -41.32 -1.49 7.47
CA VAL A 243 -41.39 -2.08 6.13
C VAL A 243 -40.62 -3.40 6.08
N ILE A 244 -41.22 -4.38 5.40
CA ILE A 244 -40.62 -5.68 5.11
C ILE A 244 -40.78 -5.92 3.62
N PHE A 245 -39.69 -5.81 2.87
CA PHE A 245 -39.72 -6.03 1.44
C PHE A 245 -39.36 -7.47 1.10
N ASN A 246 -40.23 -8.11 0.31
CA ASN A 246 -40.09 -9.50 -0.10
C ASN A 246 -39.97 -9.61 -1.62
N HIS A 247 -39.22 -10.61 -2.07
CA HIS A 247 -39.07 -10.92 -3.48
C HIS A 247 -39.00 -12.43 -3.67
N TYR A 248 -39.61 -12.95 -4.74
CA TYR A 248 -39.74 -14.39 -4.97
C TYR A 248 -38.40 -15.13 -5.15
N SER A 249 -37.32 -14.41 -5.47
CA SER A 249 -35.98 -14.99 -5.62
C SER A 249 -35.24 -15.16 -4.28
N TYR A 250 -35.78 -14.65 -3.17
CA TYR A 250 -35.17 -14.71 -1.85
C TYR A 250 -35.97 -15.64 -0.93
N ASP A 251 -35.27 -16.39 -0.07
CA ASP A 251 -35.90 -17.27 0.93
C ASP A 251 -36.45 -16.50 2.14
N SER A 252 -36.04 -15.23 2.29
CA SER A 252 -36.48 -14.26 3.30
C SER A 252 -36.75 -12.90 2.66
N SER A 253 -37.14 -11.92 3.48
CA SER A 253 -37.10 -10.50 3.12
C SER A 253 -35.72 -10.09 2.62
N PHE A 254 -35.66 -9.17 1.66
CA PHE A 254 -34.40 -8.61 1.15
C PHE A 254 -34.07 -7.25 1.78
N LEU A 255 -35.06 -6.57 2.37
CA LEU A 255 -34.89 -5.34 3.13
C LEU A 255 -35.93 -5.29 4.25
N GLU A 256 -35.47 -4.92 5.45
CA GLU A 256 -36.31 -4.63 6.62
C GLU A 256 -35.90 -3.29 7.22
N SER A 257 -36.87 -2.52 7.71
CA SER A 257 -36.61 -1.26 8.39
C SER A 257 -37.79 -0.85 9.27
N ASN A 258 -37.51 -0.07 10.31
CA ASN A 258 -38.49 0.48 11.23
C ASN A 258 -38.36 2.01 11.26
N ASP A 259 -39.45 2.69 11.61
CA ASP A 259 -39.48 4.15 11.80
C ASP A 259 -38.96 4.97 10.61
N VAL A 260 -39.33 4.57 9.38
CA VAL A 260 -39.00 5.30 8.15
C VAL A 260 -40.20 6.04 7.57
N SER A 261 -39.94 7.18 6.95
CA SER A 261 -40.90 7.84 6.08
C SER A 261 -41.04 7.03 4.79
N LEU A 262 -42.28 6.81 4.37
CA LEU A 262 -42.66 6.00 3.20
C LEU A 262 -43.34 6.89 2.16
N VAL A 263 -42.90 6.78 0.90
CA VAL A 263 -43.62 7.27 -0.27
C VAL A 263 -43.72 6.14 -1.29
N LEU A 264 -44.93 5.61 -1.48
CA LEU A 264 -45.23 4.54 -2.43
C LEU A 264 -46.08 5.11 -3.56
N ASN A 265 -45.58 5.02 -4.79
CA ASN A 265 -46.30 5.39 -6.00
C ASN A 265 -46.74 4.11 -6.73
N VAL A 266 -48.03 3.83 -6.70
CA VAL A 266 -48.63 2.61 -7.28
C VAL A 266 -48.57 2.62 -8.80
N ASN A 267 -48.76 3.79 -9.42
CA ASN A 267 -48.74 3.92 -10.88
C ASN A 267 -47.34 3.72 -11.46
N ASP A 268 -46.35 4.40 -10.89
CA ASP A 268 -44.96 4.34 -11.35
C ASP A 268 -44.24 3.08 -10.81
N LYS A 269 -44.88 2.36 -9.88
CA LYS A 269 -44.34 1.18 -9.17
C LYS A 269 -42.99 1.46 -8.51
N LYS A 270 -42.92 2.59 -7.82
CA LYS A 270 -41.73 3.02 -7.07
C LYS A 270 -42.05 3.17 -5.60
N ILE A 271 -41.09 2.79 -4.77
CA ILE A 271 -41.17 2.98 -3.32
C ILE A 271 -39.92 3.72 -2.88
N SER A 272 -40.10 4.82 -2.15
CA SER A 272 -39.03 5.59 -1.55
C SER A 272 -39.16 5.52 -0.03
N LEU A 273 -38.06 5.24 0.64
CA LEU A 273 -37.92 5.24 2.08
C LEU A 273 -36.92 6.31 2.49
N MET A 274 -37.16 6.93 3.64
CA MET A 274 -36.23 7.88 4.25
C MET A 274 -36.21 7.68 5.76
N ALA A 275 -35.04 7.37 6.32
CA ALA A 275 -34.83 7.32 7.77
C ALA A 275 -34.86 8.73 8.37
N GLU A 276 -35.44 8.86 9.57
CA GLU A 276 -35.55 10.16 10.27
C GLU A 276 -34.21 10.63 10.84
N TYR A 277 -33.33 9.68 11.20
CA TYR A 277 -32.01 9.90 11.77
C TYR A 277 -30.97 8.99 11.12
N LEU A 278 -29.69 9.32 11.25
CA LEU A 278 -28.59 8.42 10.91
C LEU A 278 -28.33 7.50 12.10
N ASP A 279 -28.73 6.24 11.98
CA ASP A 279 -28.44 5.15 12.91
C ASP A 279 -27.74 4.02 12.14
N GLU A 280 -26.90 3.23 12.79
CA GLU A 280 -26.22 2.07 12.18
C GLU A 280 -27.24 1.05 11.65
N GLU A 281 -28.41 0.95 12.28
CA GLU A 281 -29.46 -0.03 12.00
C GLU A 281 -30.63 0.51 11.16
N ASN A 282 -30.46 1.58 10.37
CA ASN A 282 -31.54 2.17 9.57
C ASN A 282 -32.21 1.17 8.63
N TYR A 283 -31.41 0.37 7.91
CA TYR A 283 -31.91 -0.69 7.03
C TYR A 283 -31.15 -1.98 7.28
N TYR A 284 -31.88 -3.07 7.43
CA TYR A 284 -31.32 -4.42 7.49
C TYR A 284 -31.50 -5.12 6.15
N LEU A 285 -30.43 -5.76 5.67
CA LEU A 285 -30.41 -6.54 4.43
C LEU A 285 -30.14 -8.02 4.75
N PRO A 286 -31.19 -8.83 5.00
CA PRO A 286 -31.03 -10.18 5.55
C PRO A 286 -30.17 -11.12 4.70
N TYR A 287 -30.27 -11.04 3.36
CA TYR A 287 -29.52 -11.90 2.45
C TYR A 287 -27.99 -11.69 2.52
N TYR A 288 -27.58 -10.45 2.76
CA TYR A 288 -26.17 -10.07 2.91
C TYR A 288 -25.72 -10.07 4.37
N LYS A 289 -26.65 -10.21 5.32
CA LYS A 289 -26.43 -10.02 6.77
C LYS A 289 -25.71 -8.71 7.05
N THR A 290 -26.32 -7.62 6.65
CA THR A 290 -25.70 -6.29 6.72
C THR A 290 -26.72 -5.26 7.15
N TYR A 291 -26.35 -4.43 8.13
CA TYR A 291 -27.06 -3.19 8.40
C TYR A 291 -26.42 -2.04 7.63
N THR A 292 -27.17 -0.99 7.35
CA THR A 292 -26.60 0.22 6.76
C THR A 292 -27.20 1.47 7.39
N SER A 293 -26.35 2.48 7.56
CA SER A 293 -26.72 3.82 8.02
C SER A 293 -27.10 4.79 6.90
N VAL A 294 -27.29 4.28 5.68
CA VAL A 294 -27.84 5.09 4.58
C VAL A 294 -29.18 5.70 4.99
N GLU A 295 -29.46 6.90 4.50
CA GLU A 295 -30.66 7.68 4.79
C GLU A 295 -31.82 7.35 3.86
N ASN A 296 -31.58 7.20 2.54
CA ASN A 296 -32.64 7.03 1.55
C ASN A 296 -32.49 5.71 0.80
N VAL A 297 -33.63 5.06 0.54
CA VAL A 297 -33.73 3.87 -0.32
C VAL A 297 -34.83 4.08 -1.34
N ASP A 298 -34.48 3.97 -2.62
CA ASP A 298 -35.44 3.95 -3.72
C ASP A 298 -35.50 2.54 -4.32
N TRP A 299 -36.69 1.94 -4.36
CA TRP A 299 -36.95 0.65 -5.00
C TRP A 299 -37.76 0.83 -6.27
N ASP A 300 -37.17 0.44 -7.40
CA ASP A 300 -37.85 0.32 -8.69
C ASP A 300 -38.31 -1.13 -8.89
N ILE A 301 -39.62 -1.35 -8.69
CA ILE A 301 -40.22 -2.69 -8.76
C ILE A 301 -40.14 -3.27 -10.19
N ILE A 302 -40.13 -2.43 -11.22
CA ILE A 302 -40.14 -2.89 -12.62
C ILE A 302 -38.74 -3.35 -13.03
N ASN A 303 -37.73 -2.55 -12.70
CA ASN A 303 -36.34 -2.87 -13.03
C ASN A 303 -35.76 -3.94 -12.10
N GLU A 304 -36.37 -4.14 -10.92
CA GLU A 304 -35.91 -5.01 -9.84
C GLU A 304 -34.58 -4.52 -9.21
N ASP A 305 -34.47 -3.20 -9.08
CA ASP A 305 -33.27 -2.53 -8.57
C ASP A 305 -33.60 -1.71 -7.32
N LEU A 306 -32.70 -1.76 -6.33
CA LEU A 306 -32.71 -0.84 -5.19
C LEU A 306 -31.51 0.08 -5.27
N PHE A 307 -31.74 1.35 -4.96
CA PHE A 307 -30.71 2.37 -4.87
C PHE A 307 -30.68 3.01 -3.48
N PHE A 308 -29.51 2.99 -2.87
CA PHE A 308 -29.20 3.50 -1.54
C PHE A 308 -28.39 4.78 -1.72
N TYR A 309 -28.80 5.88 -1.10
CA TYR A 309 -28.11 7.16 -1.22
C TYR A 309 -28.45 8.12 -0.08
N ASN A 310 -27.58 9.11 0.13
CA ASN A 310 -27.84 10.23 1.04
C ASN A 310 -28.05 11.51 0.23
N LYS A 311 -29.13 12.26 0.53
CA LYS A 311 -29.40 13.53 -0.16
C LYS A 311 -28.55 14.67 0.39
N ASN A 312 -28.21 14.60 1.68
CA ASN A 312 -27.36 15.56 2.36
C ASN A 312 -25.98 14.93 2.62
N THR A 313 -24.93 15.57 2.13
CA THR A 313 -23.55 15.26 2.49
C THR A 313 -23.29 15.84 3.89
N LEU A 314 -23.80 15.20 4.93
CA LEU A 314 -23.38 15.46 6.31
C LEU A 314 -21.93 14.99 6.49
N ASP A 315 -21.23 15.50 7.52
CA ASP A 315 -19.83 15.16 7.84
C ASP A 315 -19.59 13.67 8.16
N ILE A 316 -20.64 12.85 8.23
CA ILE A 316 -20.57 11.41 8.52
C ILE A 316 -20.91 10.65 7.25
N ALA A 317 -19.91 9.97 6.68
CA ALA A 317 -20.11 9.08 5.55
C ALA A 317 -20.92 7.85 5.99
N PRO A 318 -21.97 7.46 5.23
CA PRO A 318 -22.75 6.27 5.55
C PRO A 318 -21.91 5.00 5.37
N SER A 319 -22.25 3.99 6.16
CA SER A 319 -21.49 2.75 6.21
C SER A 319 -22.39 1.52 6.18
N PHE A 320 -21.79 0.39 5.81
CA PHE A 320 -22.39 -0.93 5.77
C PHE A 320 -21.72 -1.81 6.83
N PHE A 321 -22.52 -2.33 7.75
CA PHE A 321 -22.12 -3.03 8.96
C PHE A 321 -22.47 -4.53 8.84
N PRO A 322 -21.51 -5.38 8.46
CA PRO A 322 -21.71 -6.82 8.44
C PRO A 322 -22.03 -7.42 9.80
N GLN A 323 -22.96 -8.38 9.81
CA GLN A 323 -23.38 -9.19 10.95
C GLN A 323 -22.79 -10.60 10.83
N GLU A 324 -21.48 -10.67 10.61
CA GLU A 324 -20.70 -11.90 10.48
C GLU A 324 -19.51 -11.86 11.44
N ASP A 325 -19.22 -12.96 12.13
CA ASP A 325 -18.18 -13.01 13.17
C ASP A 325 -16.80 -12.61 12.65
N LEU A 326 -16.48 -13.01 11.40
CA LEU A 326 -15.23 -12.70 10.70
C LEU A 326 -15.04 -11.20 10.40
N PHE A 327 -16.12 -10.42 10.42
CA PHE A 327 -16.15 -8.99 10.15
C PHE A 327 -16.72 -8.18 11.32
N SER A 328 -16.69 -8.75 12.53
CA SER A 328 -17.20 -8.08 13.74
C SER A 328 -16.47 -6.76 14.03
N ASN A 329 -17.24 -5.69 14.30
CA ASN A 329 -16.75 -4.32 14.47
C ASN A 329 -16.01 -3.74 13.25
N TRP A 330 -16.30 -4.26 12.06
CA TRP A 330 -15.83 -3.70 10.80
C TRP A 330 -16.98 -3.08 10.02
N SER A 331 -16.70 -2.07 9.21
CA SER A 331 -17.70 -1.40 8.39
C SER A 331 -17.08 -0.94 7.07
N VAL A 332 -17.87 -0.95 5.99
CA VAL A 332 -17.46 -0.37 4.71
C VAL A 332 -18.16 0.96 4.51
N THR A 333 -17.39 2.04 4.42
CA THR A 333 -17.90 3.37 4.10
C THR A 333 -18.21 3.46 2.62
N SER A 334 -19.41 3.92 2.25
CA SER A 334 -19.85 4.03 0.86
C SER A 334 -21.05 4.97 0.73
N ASN A 335 -20.92 6.05 -0.05
CA ASN A 335 -21.95 7.08 -0.20
C ASN A 335 -23.20 6.62 -0.97
N SER A 336 -23.07 5.56 -1.77
CA SER A 336 -24.20 5.00 -2.50
C SER A 336 -24.00 3.51 -2.74
N ALA A 337 -25.11 2.78 -2.77
CA ALA A 337 -25.10 1.36 -3.11
C ALA A 337 -26.28 0.99 -4.00
N ASN A 338 -26.14 -0.12 -4.71
CA ASN A 338 -27.19 -0.66 -5.56
C ASN A 338 -27.37 -2.14 -5.26
N ILE A 339 -28.61 -2.61 -5.26
CA ILE A 339 -28.91 -4.05 -5.26
C ILE A 339 -29.63 -4.39 -6.55
N ASP A 340 -29.02 -5.28 -7.34
CA ASP A 340 -29.66 -5.96 -8.46
C ASP A 340 -30.31 -7.24 -7.92
N LEU A 341 -31.65 -7.24 -7.75
CA LEU A 341 -32.38 -8.36 -7.13
C LEU A 341 -32.34 -9.64 -7.97
N LYS A 342 -32.01 -9.54 -9.27
CA LYS A 342 -31.87 -10.71 -10.17
C LYS A 342 -30.52 -11.38 -9.96
N LYS A 343 -29.45 -10.59 -9.84
CA LYS A 343 -28.09 -11.10 -9.58
C LYS A 343 -27.81 -11.39 -8.11
N LYS A 344 -28.61 -10.84 -7.20
CA LYS A 344 -28.40 -10.92 -5.74
C LYS A 344 -27.03 -10.39 -5.32
N GLN A 345 -26.64 -9.25 -5.89
CA GLN A 345 -25.39 -8.57 -5.57
C GLN A 345 -25.69 -7.19 -5.00
N LEU A 346 -25.08 -6.87 -3.86
CA LEU A 346 -24.99 -5.54 -3.30
C LEU A 346 -23.69 -4.91 -3.81
N LYS A 347 -23.82 -3.89 -4.66
CA LYS A 347 -22.69 -3.13 -5.17
C LYS A 347 -22.57 -1.82 -4.39
N LEU A 348 -21.50 -1.69 -3.62
CA LEU A 348 -21.10 -0.44 -2.97
C LEU A 348 -20.29 0.39 -3.98
N ASN A 349 -20.59 1.68 -4.07
CA ASN A 349 -19.84 2.63 -4.91
C ASN A 349 -19.14 3.67 -4.05
N ASP A 350 -18.15 4.36 -4.63
CA ASP A 350 -17.39 5.41 -3.97
C ASP A 350 -16.77 4.94 -2.65
N VAL A 351 -16.24 3.72 -2.63
CA VAL A 351 -15.46 3.17 -1.52
C VAL A 351 -14.01 3.65 -1.65
N ASP A 352 -13.61 4.60 -0.81
CA ASP A 352 -12.26 5.17 -0.84
C ASP A 352 -11.19 4.10 -0.52
N GLU A 353 -11.40 3.36 0.58
CA GLU A 353 -10.47 2.34 1.05
C GLU A 353 -11.18 1.27 1.89
N LEU A 354 -10.59 0.08 1.94
CA LEU A 354 -10.94 -1.00 2.85
C LEU A 354 -9.76 -1.24 3.78
N GLN A 355 -9.92 -0.88 5.05
CA GLN A 355 -8.92 -1.19 6.08
C GLN A 355 -9.04 -2.66 6.49
N ILE A 356 -8.03 -3.47 6.16
CA ILE A 356 -7.95 -4.89 6.54
C ILE A 356 -6.63 -5.13 7.26
N SER A 357 -6.69 -5.49 8.55
CA SER A 357 -5.53 -5.56 9.44
C SER A 357 -4.69 -4.27 9.40
N ASP A 358 -3.50 -4.33 8.81
CA ASP A 358 -2.49 -3.29 8.69
C ASP A 358 -2.32 -2.84 7.23
N ALA A 359 -3.36 -3.05 6.41
CA ALA A 359 -3.40 -2.65 5.01
C ALA A 359 -4.62 -1.78 4.68
N PHE A 360 -4.40 -0.76 3.84
CA PHE A 360 -5.48 -0.14 3.08
C PHE A 360 -5.54 -0.77 1.69
N ILE A 361 -6.70 -1.32 1.33
CA ILE A 361 -6.97 -1.82 -0.01
C ILE A 361 -7.88 -0.82 -0.71
N LEU A 362 -7.38 -0.21 -1.78
CA LEU A 362 -8.13 0.77 -2.57
C LEU A 362 -8.73 0.02 -3.78
N PRO A 363 -10.06 -0.17 -3.83
CA PRO A 363 -10.71 -0.88 -4.93
C PRO A 363 -10.69 -0.04 -6.22
N ARG A 364 -10.53 -0.71 -7.37
CA ARG A 364 -10.61 -0.03 -8.66
C ARG A 364 -11.96 0.68 -8.81
N ASN A 365 -11.93 1.96 -9.17
CA ASN A 365 -13.11 2.82 -9.33
C ASN A 365 -13.98 2.97 -8.07
N GLY A 366 -13.48 2.60 -6.88
CA GLY A 366 -14.27 2.67 -5.65
C GLY A 366 -15.41 1.66 -5.58
N GLU A 367 -15.36 0.56 -6.33
CA GLU A 367 -16.45 -0.42 -6.42
C GLU A 367 -16.17 -1.69 -5.63
N VAL A 368 -17.12 -2.10 -4.78
CA VAL A 368 -17.05 -3.36 -4.01
C VAL A 368 -18.36 -4.14 -4.17
N GLU A 369 -18.27 -5.38 -4.61
CA GLU A 369 -19.43 -6.27 -4.79
C GLU A 369 -19.53 -7.29 -3.64
N ILE A 370 -20.68 -7.29 -2.97
CA ILE A 370 -21.00 -8.14 -1.82
C ILE A 370 -22.11 -9.12 -2.21
N GLY A 371 -21.88 -10.41 -1.95
CA GLY A 371 -22.84 -11.50 -2.14
C GLY A 371 -23.42 -12.02 -0.83
N GLU A 372 -24.03 -13.21 -0.90
CA GLU A 372 -24.68 -13.86 0.25
C GLU A 372 -23.77 -13.96 1.48
N ASN A 373 -24.34 -13.77 2.67
CA ASN A 373 -23.60 -13.82 3.96
C ASN A 373 -22.34 -12.95 3.95
N PHE A 374 -22.44 -11.75 3.37
CA PHE A 374 -21.37 -10.77 3.30
C PHE A 374 -20.09 -11.24 2.59
N SER A 375 -20.21 -12.14 1.61
CA SER A 375 -19.06 -12.55 0.82
C SER A 375 -18.60 -11.43 -0.11
N ILE A 376 -17.43 -10.84 0.14
CA ILE A 376 -16.83 -9.82 -0.73
C ILE A 376 -16.24 -10.52 -1.97
N SER A 377 -16.55 -9.99 -3.15
CA SER A 377 -15.98 -10.48 -4.41
C SER A 377 -14.52 -10.09 -4.53
N LYS A 378 -13.73 -10.94 -5.18
CA LYS A 378 -12.31 -10.69 -5.44
C LYS A 378 -12.10 -9.33 -6.11
N LEU A 379 -11.23 -8.51 -5.53
CA LEU A 379 -10.86 -7.21 -6.06
C LEU A 379 -9.74 -7.38 -7.09
N TYR A 380 -9.85 -6.67 -8.20
CA TYR A 380 -8.87 -6.68 -9.28
C TYR A 380 -8.44 -5.25 -9.58
N ASP A 381 -7.16 -5.10 -9.95
CA ASP A 381 -6.54 -3.83 -10.27
C ASP A 381 -6.65 -2.81 -9.11
N SER A 382 -6.56 -3.33 -7.88
CA SER A 382 -6.55 -2.54 -6.65
C SER A 382 -5.17 -1.98 -6.35
N GLU A 383 -5.12 -0.99 -5.46
CA GLU A 383 -3.88 -0.60 -4.78
C GLU A 383 -3.86 -1.18 -3.36
N ILE A 384 -2.68 -1.55 -2.88
CA ILE A 384 -2.46 -1.96 -1.48
C ILE A 384 -1.44 -0.99 -0.90
N ILE A 385 -1.78 -0.36 0.22
CA ILE A 385 -0.89 0.52 0.99
C ILE A 385 -0.61 -0.16 2.34
N LEU A 386 0.66 -0.29 2.69
CA LEU A 386 1.16 -0.95 3.90
C LEU A 386 2.23 -0.09 4.58
N ASP A 387 2.29 0.07 5.89
CA ASP A 387 1.23 -0.14 6.89
C ASP A 387 0.28 1.08 6.94
N THR A 388 -0.93 0.89 7.45
CA THR A 388 -1.93 1.92 7.79
C THR A 388 -1.44 3.11 8.64
N ILE A 389 -0.28 3.01 9.29
CA ILE A 389 0.29 4.09 10.10
C ILE A 389 1.30 4.95 9.31
N ASN A 390 2.24 4.30 8.61
CA ASN A 390 3.39 4.97 8.00
C ASN A 390 3.39 4.92 6.46
N GLU A 391 2.55 4.07 5.86
CA GLU A 391 2.36 3.92 4.42
C GLU A 391 3.67 3.66 3.64
N TYR A 392 4.59 2.89 4.24
CA TYR A 392 5.92 2.60 3.69
C TYR A 392 5.93 1.96 2.29
N HIS A 393 4.91 1.19 1.97
CA HIS A 393 4.89 0.32 0.81
C HIS A 393 3.58 0.47 0.05
N ARG A 394 3.70 0.67 -1.27
CA ARG A 394 2.57 0.76 -2.18
C ARG A 394 2.68 -0.28 -3.27
N PHE A 395 1.58 -0.99 -3.51
CA PHE A 395 1.45 -1.96 -4.59
C PHE A 395 0.34 -1.53 -5.53
N ILE A 396 0.60 -1.69 -6.83
CA ILE A 396 -0.37 -1.41 -7.90
C ILE A 396 -0.76 -2.71 -8.61
N ASN A 397 -1.83 -2.65 -9.41
CA ASN A 397 -2.38 -3.79 -10.16
C ASN A 397 -2.60 -5.03 -9.27
N ALA A 398 -3.04 -4.79 -8.04
CA ALA A 398 -3.19 -5.85 -7.06
C ALA A 398 -4.47 -6.65 -7.30
N SER A 399 -4.41 -7.94 -6.98
CA SER A 399 -5.55 -8.82 -6.93
C SER A 399 -5.71 -9.34 -5.50
N VAL A 400 -6.85 -9.06 -4.88
CA VAL A 400 -7.04 -9.22 -3.44
C VAL A 400 -8.33 -9.99 -3.13
N ASP A 401 -8.18 -11.03 -2.32
CA ASP A 401 -9.25 -11.81 -1.71
C ASP A 401 -9.31 -11.48 -0.21
N ILE A 402 -10.41 -10.87 0.25
CA ILE A 402 -10.63 -10.51 1.65
C ILE A 402 -11.36 -11.65 2.36
N ASN A 403 -10.71 -12.28 3.33
CA ASN A 403 -11.27 -13.42 4.08
C ASN A 403 -11.93 -12.98 5.40
N SER A 404 -11.41 -11.94 6.03
CA SER A 404 -11.91 -11.37 7.28
C SER A 404 -11.39 -9.93 7.44
N LYS A 405 -11.85 -9.22 8.48
CA LYS A 405 -11.33 -7.87 8.80
C LYS A 405 -9.83 -7.85 9.13
N ASP A 406 -9.27 -9.00 9.50
CA ASP A 406 -7.88 -9.16 9.94
C ASP A 406 -7.02 -9.94 8.92
N GLN A 407 -7.60 -10.36 7.78
CA GLN A 407 -6.90 -11.21 6.82
C GLN A 407 -7.37 -11.01 5.38
N PHE A 408 -6.40 -10.75 4.51
CA PHE A 408 -6.53 -10.84 3.06
C PHE A 408 -5.42 -11.72 2.48
N ILE A 409 -5.61 -12.17 1.24
CA ILE A 409 -4.59 -12.82 0.42
C ILE A 409 -4.55 -12.09 -0.92
N GLY A 410 -3.37 -11.92 -1.49
CA GLY A 410 -3.28 -11.29 -2.79
C GLY A 410 -1.92 -11.39 -3.45
N SER A 411 -1.82 -10.67 -4.56
CA SER A 411 -0.58 -10.39 -5.28
C SER A 411 -0.65 -8.99 -5.85
N GLY A 412 0.48 -8.32 -6.02
CA GLY A 412 0.56 -6.98 -6.58
C GLY A 412 1.95 -6.68 -7.13
N ILE A 413 2.07 -5.54 -7.81
CA ILE A 413 3.36 -5.06 -8.31
C ILE A 413 3.86 -3.99 -7.35
N TYR A 414 5.02 -4.24 -6.74
CA TYR A 414 5.74 -3.26 -5.94
C TYR A 414 6.57 -2.37 -6.87
N GLU A 415 6.37 -1.05 -6.78
CA GLU A 415 7.15 -0.06 -7.53
C GLU A 415 8.41 0.30 -6.72
N TYR A 416 9.50 -0.45 -6.94
CA TYR A 416 10.78 -0.18 -6.30
C TYR A 416 11.46 1.02 -6.98
N VAL A 417 11.74 2.09 -6.22
CA VAL A 417 12.44 3.28 -6.71
C VAL A 417 13.86 3.27 -6.16
N ASN A 418 14.85 3.26 -7.05
CA ASN A 418 16.27 3.29 -6.65
C ASN A 418 16.78 4.73 -6.41
N PHE A 419 18.06 4.86 -6.04
CA PHE A 419 18.73 6.15 -5.82
C PHE A 419 18.67 7.10 -7.05
N ASN A 420 18.68 6.55 -8.26
CA ASN A 420 18.60 7.33 -9.52
C ASN A 420 17.17 7.75 -9.89
N ASN A 421 16.17 7.45 -9.05
CA ASN A 421 14.74 7.55 -9.35
C ASN A 421 14.27 6.65 -10.51
N ASP A 422 15.00 5.57 -10.82
CA ASP A 422 14.49 4.54 -11.72
C ASP A 422 13.46 3.68 -10.98
N THR A 423 12.37 3.35 -11.66
CA THR A 423 11.31 2.51 -11.10
C THR A 423 11.35 1.10 -11.68
N PHE A 424 11.41 0.11 -10.80
CA PHE A 424 11.38 -1.32 -11.14
C PHE A 424 10.12 -1.96 -10.59
N ASN A 425 9.41 -2.67 -11.47
CA ASN A 425 8.20 -3.39 -11.12
C ASN A 425 8.54 -4.78 -10.62
N ILE A 426 8.37 -5.01 -9.32
CA ILE A 426 8.68 -6.29 -8.68
C ILE A 426 7.36 -6.99 -8.34
N PRO A 427 7.05 -8.16 -8.93
CA PRO A 427 5.85 -8.90 -8.59
C PRO A 427 5.99 -9.50 -7.19
N PHE A 428 5.09 -9.13 -6.30
CA PHE A 428 4.95 -9.68 -4.97
C PHE A 428 3.69 -10.55 -4.87
N SER A 429 3.78 -11.60 -4.07
CA SER A 429 2.67 -12.52 -3.82
C SER A 429 2.67 -12.97 -2.36
N GLU A 430 1.66 -13.78 -2.00
CA GLU A 430 1.57 -14.40 -0.67
C GLU A 430 1.42 -13.40 0.50
N PHE A 431 0.68 -12.31 0.31
CA PHE A 431 0.31 -11.45 1.45
C PHE A 431 -0.33 -12.29 2.55
N LYS A 432 0.29 -12.30 3.72
CA LYS A 432 -0.16 -13.04 4.90
C LYS A 432 0.21 -12.29 6.17
N LEU A 433 -0.64 -12.44 7.18
CA LEU A 433 -0.35 -11.91 8.51
C LEU A 433 0.62 -12.85 9.25
N VAL A 434 1.73 -12.31 9.76
CA VAL A 434 2.71 -13.03 10.56
C VAL A 434 2.90 -12.39 11.93
N GLU A 435 3.27 -13.19 12.94
CA GLU A 435 3.71 -12.68 14.23
C GLU A 435 5.20 -12.35 14.17
N THR A 436 5.56 -11.12 14.52
CA THR A 436 6.94 -10.65 14.70
C THR A 436 7.11 -9.96 16.05
N PHE A 437 8.32 -9.52 16.37
CA PHE A 437 8.62 -8.76 17.59
C PHE A 437 8.90 -7.31 17.23
N ASP A 438 8.36 -6.38 18.03
CA ASP A 438 8.73 -4.97 17.95
C ASP A 438 10.09 -4.70 18.63
N GLU A 439 10.56 -3.45 18.60
CA GLU A 439 11.81 -3.02 19.25
C GLU A 439 11.84 -3.28 20.77
N ASN A 440 10.68 -3.46 21.41
CA ASN A 440 10.52 -3.74 22.84
C ASN A 440 10.31 -5.24 23.13
N GLU A 441 10.58 -6.12 22.16
CA GLU A 441 10.35 -7.58 22.23
C GLU A 441 8.88 -7.96 22.48
N GLN A 442 7.92 -7.09 22.14
CA GLN A 442 6.50 -7.39 22.20
C GLN A 442 6.05 -8.04 20.90
N LYS A 443 5.21 -9.07 21.03
CA LYS A 443 4.60 -9.72 19.87
C LYS A 443 3.63 -8.78 19.18
N ILE A 444 3.91 -8.47 17.93
CA ILE A 444 3.04 -7.71 17.04
C ILE A 444 2.69 -8.56 15.81
N LYS A 445 1.57 -8.25 15.17
CA LYS A 445 1.17 -8.87 13.91
C LYS A 445 1.43 -7.88 12.78
N THR A 446 2.02 -8.34 11.70
CA THR A 446 2.28 -7.52 10.51
C THR A 446 2.08 -8.32 9.24
N SER A 447 1.68 -7.64 8.17
CA SER A 447 1.61 -8.19 6.83
C SER A 447 3.01 -8.45 6.29
N PHE A 448 3.22 -9.68 5.85
CA PHE A 448 4.42 -10.14 5.16
C PHE A 448 4.08 -10.47 3.72
N SER A 449 4.98 -10.14 2.82
CA SER A 449 4.93 -10.57 1.42
C SER A 449 6.35 -10.76 0.87
N SER A 450 6.48 -11.59 -0.17
CA SER A 450 7.74 -11.81 -0.85
C SER A 450 7.59 -11.65 -2.37
N GLY A 451 8.64 -11.12 -2.97
CA GLY A 451 8.81 -10.98 -4.41
C GLY A 451 10.10 -11.68 -4.86
N VAL A 452 10.17 -12.00 -6.15
CA VAL A 452 11.34 -12.63 -6.77
C VAL A 452 11.79 -11.80 -7.95
N VAL A 453 13.06 -11.43 -7.96
CA VAL A 453 13.74 -10.82 -9.10
C VAL A 453 14.45 -11.93 -9.86
N ASP A 454 14.05 -12.14 -11.12
CA ASP A 454 14.63 -13.16 -11.98
C ASP A 454 16.05 -12.78 -12.39
N LYS A 455 16.94 -13.77 -12.43
CA LYS A 455 18.34 -13.59 -12.85
C LYS A 455 18.47 -13.09 -14.30
N GLU A 456 17.51 -13.41 -15.17
CA GLU A 456 17.50 -12.96 -16.57
C GLU A 456 17.13 -11.47 -16.69
N SER A 457 16.59 -10.87 -15.63
CA SER A 457 16.18 -9.47 -15.58
C SER A 457 16.48 -8.88 -14.19
N PRO A 458 17.77 -8.76 -13.82
CA PRO A 458 18.15 -8.20 -12.53
C PRO A 458 17.74 -6.73 -12.45
N ILE A 459 17.46 -6.25 -11.24
CA ILE A 459 17.11 -4.84 -10.99
C ILE A 459 18.34 -4.05 -10.56
N LEU A 460 18.38 -2.76 -10.87
CA LEU A 460 19.42 -1.87 -10.38
C LEU A 460 19.10 -1.49 -8.93
N MET A 461 19.79 -2.10 -7.98
CA MET A 461 19.60 -1.86 -6.54
C MET A 461 20.23 -0.52 -6.13
N GLU A 462 21.45 -0.27 -6.60
CA GLU A 462 22.21 0.96 -6.39
C GLU A 462 23.08 1.18 -7.65
N PRO A 463 23.45 2.42 -8.01
CA PRO A 463 24.42 2.65 -9.07
C PRO A 463 25.63 1.71 -8.95
N GLY A 464 25.98 1.03 -10.05
CA GLY A 464 27.08 0.05 -10.02
C GLY A 464 26.68 -1.36 -9.58
N PHE A 465 25.52 -1.58 -8.96
CA PHE A 465 25.12 -2.89 -8.42
C PHE A 465 23.70 -3.30 -8.83
N ASN A 466 23.64 -4.37 -9.63
CA ASN A 466 22.40 -5.07 -9.95
C ASN A 466 22.14 -6.20 -8.95
N PHE A 467 20.88 -6.46 -8.64
CA PHE A 467 20.43 -7.51 -7.74
C PHE A 467 19.49 -8.50 -8.45
N PHE A 468 19.61 -9.79 -8.11
CA PHE A 468 18.60 -10.80 -8.38
C PHE A 468 18.45 -11.76 -7.20
N GLY A 469 17.24 -12.29 -6.98
CA GLY A 469 16.92 -13.14 -5.83
C GLY A 469 15.59 -12.78 -5.18
N ASN A 470 15.42 -13.20 -3.93
CA ASN A 470 14.19 -12.98 -3.19
C ASN A 470 14.26 -11.63 -2.46
N ILE A 471 13.13 -10.93 -2.43
CA ILE A 471 12.93 -9.72 -1.63
C ILE A 471 11.77 -9.99 -0.70
N GLU A 472 12.01 -9.83 0.60
CA GLU A 472 11.00 -9.98 1.64
C GLU A 472 10.66 -8.62 2.22
N LEU A 473 9.38 -8.44 2.54
CA LEU A 473 8.83 -7.19 3.04
C LEU A 473 7.96 -7.47 4.26
N PHE A 474 8.11 -6.60 5.27
CA PHE A 474 7.23 -6.52 6.43
C PHE A 474 6.59 -5.14 6.44
N ALA A 475 5.25 -5.06 6.54
CA ALA A 475 4.52 -3.80 6.42
C ALA A 475 4.96 -2.71 7.40
N ASN A 476 5.44 -3.11 8.58
CA ASN A 476 5.90 -2.21 9.63
C ASN A 476 7.36 -1.77 9.50
N ASN A 477 8.09 -2.14 8.45
CA ASN A 477 9.50 -1.79 8.26
C ASN A 477 9.75 -1.20 6.87
N ALA A 478 10.23 0.04 6.81
CA ALA A 478 10.55 0.71 5.55
C ALA A 478 11.64 -0.01 4.72
N GLN A 479 12.54 -0.75 5.37
CA GLN A 479 13.60 -1.50 4.71
C GLN A 479 13.11 -2.84 4.17
N LEU A 480 13.57 -3.19 2.98
CA LEU A 480 13.30 -4.49 2.38
C LEU A 480 14.46 -5.44 2.70
N LEU A 481 14.17 -6.71 2.96
CA LEU A 481 15.20 -7.73 3.12
C LEU A 481 15.53 -8.31 1.74
N PHE A 482 16.71 -7.97 1.23
CA PHE A 482 17.21 -8.52 -0.03
C PHE A 482 18.02 -9.78 0.26
N ASN A 483 17.55 -10.92 -0.22
CA ASN A 483 18.17 -12.23 -0.06
C ASN A 483 18.44 -12.86 -1.43
N GLY A 484 19.65 -12.69 -1.93
CA GLY A 484 19.98 -13.05 -3.30
C GLY A 484 21.45 -12.83 -3.61
N LYS A 485 21.70 -12.32 -4.82
CA LYS A 485 23.05 -12.04 -5.29
C LYS A 485 23.16 -10.66 -5.93
N ILE A 486 24.35 -10.08 -5.79
CA ILE A 486 24.72 -8.81 -6.40
C ILE A 486 25.75 -9.05 -7.52
N ILE A 487 25.55 -8.36 -8.65
CA ILE A 487 26.48 -8.31 -9.78
C ILE A 487 26.79 -6.84 -10.13
N PRO A 488 27.98 -6.56 -10.68
CA PRO A 488 28.30 -5.22 -11.15
C PRO A 488 27.45 -4.84 -12.36
N SER A 489 26.79 -3.68 -12.32
CA SER A 489 25.94 -3.19 -13.41
C SER A 489 26.73 -2.75 -14.64
N GLU A 490 27.97 -2.28 -14.46
CA GLU A 490 28.77 -1.67 -15.52
C GLU A 490 29.59 -2.69 -16.34
N ILE A 491 29.66 -3.95 -15.89
CA ILE A 491 30.43 -5.00 -16.57
C ILE A 491 29.52 -5.78 -17.52
N LYS A 492 29.77 -5.63 -18.82
CA LYS A 492 29.04 -6.37 -19.85
C LYS A 492 29.38 -7.87 -19.80
N ASN A 493 28.35 -8.72 -19.91
CA ASN A 493 28.46 -10.18 -19.90
C ASN A 493 29.15 -10.74 -18.63
N PHE A 494 28.92 -10.11 -17.48
CA PHE A 494 29.43 -10.60 -16.20
C PHE A 494 28.96 -12.04 -15.94
N ASN A 495 29.87 -12.93 -15.53
CA ASN A 495 29.54 -14.31 -15.22
C ASN A 495 28.86 -14.39 -13.85
N GLU A 496 27.54 -14.58 -13.83
CA GLU A 496 26.71 -14.66 -12.61
C GLU A 496 27.16 -15.70 -11.57
N ASN A 497 27.96 -16.70 -11.96
CA ASN A 497 28.55 -17.63 -10.98
C ASN A 497 29.51 -16.93 -10.00
N ARG A 498 29.99 -15.74 -10.38
CA ARG A 498 30.88 -14.86 -9.61
C ARG A 498 30.11 -13.84 -8.77
N ALA A 499 28.78 -13.87 -8.78
CA ALA A 499 27.96 -12.91 -8.05
C ALA A 499 28.13 -13.07 -6.52
N ILE A 500 28.19 -11.94 -5.82
CA ILE A 500 28.35 -11.89 -4.36
C ILE A 500 27.02 -12.23 -3.70
N SER A 501 27.02 -13.05 -2.65
CA SER A 501 25.81 -13.34 -1.89
C SER A 501 25.44 -12.13 -1.03
N TYR A 502 24.17 -11.74 -1.04
CA TYR A 502 23.67 -10.61 -0.25
C TYR A 502 22.43 -11.05 0.54
N ASN A 503 22.45 -10.78 1.85
CA ASN A 503 21.35 -11.08 2.74
C ASN A 503 21.31 -10.01 3.85
N ASN A 504 20.74 -8.85 3.54
CA ASN A 504 20.66 -7.72 4.46
C ASN A 504 19.41 -6.87 4.17
N TYR A 505 19.02 -6.09 5.18
CA TYR A 505 18.02 -5.04 5.02
C TYR A 505 18.62 -3.85 4.28
N PHE A 506 17.87 -3.31 3.33
CA PHE A 506 18.26 -2.14 2.55
C PHE A 506 17.05 -1.24 2.34
N ALA A 507 17.18 0.05 2.65
CA ALA A 507 16.17 1.02 2.30
C ALA A 507 16.36 1.45 0.84
N PRO A 508 15.31 1.47 0.01
CA PRO A 508 15.40 2.08 -1.31
C PRO A 508 15.90 3.53 -1.20
N GLY A 509 17.02 3.86 -1.86
CA GLY A 509 17.65 5.17 -1.81
C GLY A 509 18.85 5.31 -0.87
N ASP A 510 19.20 4.27 -0.09
CA ASP A 510 20.44 4.24 0.68
C ASP A 510 21.66 3.96 -0.21
N GLN A 511 22.85 4.34 0.26
CA GLN A 511 24.11 3.96 -0.37
C GLN A 511 24.45 2.51 -0.03
N LEU A 512 24.78 1.71 -1.04
CA LEU A 512 25.18 0.33 -0.86
C LEU A 512 26.69 0.25 -0.66
N SER A 513 27.11 -0.40 0.43
CA SER A 513 28.50 -0.78 0.65
C SER A 513 28.58 -2.27 0.93
N ILE A 514 29.40 -2.99 0.17
CA ILE A 514 29.58 -4.43 0.32
C ILE A 514 30.90 -4.65 1.05
N ASN A 515 30.87 -5.34 2.18
CA ASN A 515 32.11 -5.69 2.88
C ASN A 515 32.82 -6.81 2.13
N ILE A 516 34.08 -6.58 1.77
CA ILE A 516 34.99 -7.51 1.13
C ILE A 516 36.01 -7.93 2.20
N SER A 517 35.91 -9.19 2.65
CA SER A 517 36.81 -9.76 3.64
C SER A 517 37.61 -10.94 3.08
N GLU A 518 38.75 -11.24 3.70
CA GLU A 518 39.56 -12.43 3.37
C GLU A 518 38.86 -13.76 3.70
N GLN A 519 37.86 -13.74 4.60
CA GLN A 519 37.17 -14.93 5.09
C GLN A 519 36.01 -15.38 4.18
N ASP A 520 35.53 -14.52 3.28
CA ASP A 520 34.36 -14.77 2.42
C ASP A 520 34.63 -15.63 1.18
N ASN A 521 35.62 -16.53 1.25
CA ASN A 521 36.13 -17.37 0.15
C ASN A 521 36.63 -16.57 -1.07
N PHE A 522 37.96 -16.36 -1.09
CA PHE A 522 38.83 -15.94 -2.20
C PHE A 522 38.75 -14.47 -2.60
N TYR A 523 39.83 -13.73 -2.30
CA TYR A 523 40.50 -12.70 -3.13
C TYR A 523 39.64 -11.96 -4.16
N SER A 524 38.42 -11.55 -3.83
CA SER A 524 37.36 -11.35 -4.82
C SER A 524 37.66 -10.26 -5.83
N SER A 525 38.64 -9.39 -5.56
CA SER A 525 39.19 -8.41 -6.51
C SER A 525 40.69 -8.17 -6.27
N ALA A 526 41.47 -9.24 -6.04
CA ALA A 526 42.92 -9.14 -5.87
C ALA A 526 43.67 -9.17 -7.23
N ILE A 527 44.88 -8.63 -7.26
CA ILE A 527 45.83 -8.81 -8.37
C ILE A 527 46.69 -10.03 -8.02
N SER A 528 46.70 -11.04 -8.87
CA SER A 528 47.38 -12.30 -8.59
C SER A 528 48.14 -12.80 -9.81
N LYS A 529 49.10 -13.68 -9.55
CA LYS A 529 49.88 -14.34 -10.60
C LYS A 529 49.19 -15.62 -11.06
N ASN A 530 49.14 -15.85 -12.37
CA ASN A 530 48.74 -17.13 -12.96
C ASN A 530 49.73 -17.49 -14.08
N GLY A 531 50.66 -18.40 -13.79
CA GLY A 531 51.75 -18.72 -14.69
C GLY A 531 52.74 -17.57 -14.79
N ASN A 532 52.83 -16.93 -15.96
CA ASN A 532 53.77 -15.82 -16.18
C ASN A 532 53.11 -14.44 -16.17
N ASP A 533 51.79 -14.37 -16.00
CA ASP A 533 51.04 -13.12 -16.10
C ASP A 533 50.47 -12.72 -14.73
N LEU A 534 50.55 -11.43 -14.41
CA LEU A 534 49.69 -10.83 -13.40
C LEU A 534 48.32 -10.60 -14.03
N TYR A 535 47.25 -10.92 -13.31
CA TYR A 535 45.89 -10.70 -13.77
C TYR A 535 45.02 -10.16 -12.64
N PHE A 536 43.95 -9.49 -13.04
CA PHE A 536 42.90 -8.99 -12.19
C PHE A 536 41.55 -9.43 -12.74
N GLU A 537 40.71 -9.97 -11.87
CA GLU A 537 39.32 -10.27 -12.18
C GLU A 537 38.44 -9.68 -11.06
N PHE A 538 37.44 -8.89 -11.46
CA PHE A 538 36.50 -8.29 -10.52
C PHE A 538 35.44 -9.33 -10.10
N PHE A 539 35.19 -9.42 -8.80
CA PHE A 539 34.30 -10.39 -8.11
C PHE A 539 34.70 -11.86 -8.25
N ASN A 540 35.91 -12.15 -8.71
CA ASN A 540 36.40 -13.51 -8.82
C ASN A 540 37.92 -13.50 -8.85
N ASN A 541 38.58 -14.26 -7.99
CA ASN A 541 39.99 -14.54 -8.19
C ASN A 541 40.25 -15.97 -7.80
N SER A 542 40.30 -16.84 -8.82
CA SER A 542 40.63 -18.25 -8.65
C SER A 542 42.14 -18.38 -8.43
N VAL A 543 42.61 -17.96 -7.27
CA VAL A 543 44.00 -18.15 -6.87
C VAL A 543 44.20 -19.63 -6.56
N GLU A 544 45.13 -20.30 -7.24
CA GLU A 544 45.53 -21.63 -6.80
C GLU A 544 46.12 -21.52 -5.39
N LYS A 545 45.99 -22.55 -4.54
CA LYS A 545 46.39 -22.49 -3.10
C LYS A 545 47.84 -22.07 -2.82
N LYS A 546 48.67 -21.84 -3.83
CA LYS A 546 50.06 -21.41 -3.68
C LYS A 546 50.47 -20.27 -4.64
N SER A 547 49.60 -19.75 -5.50
CA SER A 547 49.98 -18.66 -6.40
C SER A 547 50.25 -17.36 -5.61
N LEU A 548 51.22 -16.57 -6.06
CA LEU A 548 51.50 -15.25 -5.49
C LEU A 548 50.29 -14.33 -5.64
N VAL A 549 49.81 -13.81 -4.52
CA VAL A 549 48.83 -12.72 -4.49
C VAL A 549 49.61 -11.42 -4.33
N PHE A 550 49.79 -10.73 -5.45
CA PHE A 550 50.60 -9.53 -5.51
C PHE A 550 49.97 -8.38 -4.71
N PHE A 551 48.65 -8.16 -4.86
CA PHE A 551 47.93 -7.10 -4.15
C PHE A 551 46.52 -7.57 -3.79
N ASN A 552 46.09 -7.40 -2.53
CA ASN A 552 44.78 -7.84 -2.05
C ASN A 552 44.05 -6.69 -1.33
N PRO A 553 42.99 -6.10 -1.90
CA PRO A 553 42.19 -5.09 -1.22
C PRO A 553 41.16 -5.72 -0.27
N THR A 554 40.84 -5.00 0.81
CA THR A 554 39.80 -5.40 1.78
C THR A 554 39.05 -4.16 2.27
N GLY A 555 37.83 -4.33 2.76
CA GLY A 555 37.00 -3.24 3.28
C GLY A 555 35.71 -3.06 2.49
N LEU A 556 35.25 -1.82 2.36
CA LEU A 556 33.98 -1.48 1.73
C LEU A 556 34.15 -1.30 0.22
N LEU A 557 33.50 -2.17 -0.54
CA LEU A 557 33.26 -1.97 -1.95
C LEU A 557 32.11 -0.97 -2.16
N SER A 558 32.36 0.07 -2.95
CA SER A 558 31.39 1.07 -3.38
C SER A 558 31.58 1.43 -4.86
N TYR A 559 30.61 2.14 -5.42
CA TYR A 559 30.66 2.62 -6.80
C TYR A 559 30.47 4.15 -6.84
N ASP A 560 31.39 4.84 -7.49
CA ASP A 560 31.24 6.27 -7.80
C ASP A 560 30.50 6.41 -9.13
N SER A 561 29.28 6.93 -9.09
CA SER A 561 28.44 7.12 -10.29
C SER A 561 28.87 8.28 -11.19
N PHE A 562 29.62 9.24 -10.67
CA PHE A 562 30.15 10.38 -11.44
C PHE A 562 31.35 9.95 -12.27
N ASP A 563 32.35 9.34 -11.62
CA ASP A 563 33.57 8.87 -12.27
C ASP A 563 33.43 7.47 -12.90
N LYS A 564 32.36 6.75 -12.55
CA LYS A 564 32.02 5.40 -13.01
C LYS A 564 33.06 4.33 -12.65
N VAL A 565 33.57 4.43 -11.42
CA VAL A 565 34.62 3.56 -10.89
C VAL A 565 34.16 2.80 -9.66
N TYR A 566 34.64 1.56 -9.51
CA TYR A 566 34.49 0.79 -8.28
C TYR A 566 35.67 1.05 -7.36
N LEU A 567 35.41 1.27 -6.07
CA LEU A 567 36.43 1.52 -5.05
C LEU A 567 36.29 0.51 -3.91
N ILE A 568 37.39 -0.17 -3.60
CA ILE A 568 37.52 -1.08 -2.45
C ILE A 568 38.59 -0.51 -1.52
N GLU A 569 38.23 -0.17 -0.30
CA GLU A 569 39.13 0.35 0.74
C GLU A 569 38.51 0.18 2.13
N THR A 570 39.31 0.27 3.19
CA THR A 570 38.80 0.22 4.57
C THR A 570 38.01 1.49 4.91
N ASN A 571 37.08 1.38 5.86
CA ASN A 571 36.25 2.52 6.26
C ASN A 571 37.11 3.64 6.87
N GLU A 572 38.10 3.28 7.69
CA GLU A 572 39.02 4.21 8.35
C GLU A 572 39.86 4.99 7.32
N LYS A 573 40.27 4.34 6.21
CA LYS A 573 41.01 5.01 5.13
C LYS A 573 40.11 5.92 4.31
N ARG A 574 38.88 5.47 4.00
CA ARG A 574 37.86 6.27 3.32
C ARG A 574 37.53 7.56 4.08
N ASP A 575 37.37 7.44 5.40
CA ASP A 575 37.06 8.55 6.30
C ASP A 575 38.29 9.43 6.62
N GLN A 576 39.45 9.11 6.04
CA GLN A 576 40.74 9.80 6.23
C GLN A 576 41.22 9.80 7.68
N GLU A 577 40.84 8.78 8.47
CA GLU A 577 41.28 8.59 9.85
C GLU A 577 42.69 7.96 9.92
N VAL A 578 43.07 7.20 8.89
CA VAL A 578 44.38 6.54 8.78
C VAL A 578 44.91 6.62 7.34
N TYR A 579 46.24 6.61 7.19
CA TYR A 579 46.88 6.50 5.88
C TYR A 579 46.92 5.05 5.35
N ASN A 580 47.08 4.08 6.25
CA ASN A 580 47.35 2.70 5.89
C ASN A 580 46.10 1.95 5.44
N GLY A 581 46.26 1.03 4.50
CA GLY A 581 45.19 0.19 3.99
C GLY A 581 45.22 0.07 2.48
N ASN A 582 44.89 -1.11 1.97
CA ASN A 582 44.91 -1.39 0.54
C ASN A 582 43.66 -0.80 -0.13
N SER A 583 43.88 0.16 -1.03
CA SER A 583 42.84 0.77 -1.86
C SER A 583 42.95 0.27 -3.30
N LEU A 584 41.83 -0.17 -3.88
CA LEU A 584 41.73 -0.57 -5.27
C LEU A 584 40.65 0.22 -5.97
N LEU A 585 41.00 0.87 -7.08
CA LEU A 585 40.09 1.60 -7.94
C LEU A 585 40.05 0.94 -9.32
N PHE A 586 38.85 0.57 -9.76
CA PHE A 586 38.64 -0.13 -11.04
C PHE A 586 37.63 0.64 -11.91
N SER A 587 38.06 1.05 -13.11
CA SER A 587 37.20 1.61 -14.17
C SER A 587 36.84 0.51 -15.19
N PRO A 588 35.59 0.01 -15.21
CA PRO A 588 35.15 -0.98 -16.20
C PRO A 588 35.14 -0.43 -17.63
N LEU A 589 34.84 0.87 -17.77
CA LEU A 589 34.71 1.52 -19.08
C LEU A 589 36.07 1.70 -19.74
N ASP A 590 37.04 2.22 -19.00
CA ASP A 590 38.40 2.46 -19.50
C ASP A 590 39.28 1.22 -19.41
N ARG A 591 38.79 0.17 -18.73
CA ARG A 591 39.53 -1.05 -18.37
C ARG A 591 40.83 -0.72 -17.66
N MET A 592 40.77 0.28 -16.79
CA MET A 592 41.90 0.79 -16.01
C MET A 592 41.77 0.29 -14.57
N LEU A 593 42.91 -0.10 -14.00
CA LEU A 593 43.04 -0.52 -12.62
C LEU A 593 44.10 0.34 -11.95
N SER A 594 43.78 0.91 -10.80
CA SER A 594 44.70 1.64 -9.95
C SER A 594 44.67 1.03 -8.55
N PHE A 595 45.82 0.97 -7.90
CA PHE A 595 45.91 0.42 -6.56
C PHE A 595 46.95 1.18 -5.74
N GLU A 596 46.74 1.19 -4.44
CA GLU A 596 47.64 1.77 -3.45
C GLU A 596 47.65 0.87 -2.22
N GLY A 597 48.84 0.53 -1.75
CA GLY A 597 48.98 -0.17 -0.48
C GLY A 597 50.09 -1.21 -0.50
N SER A 598 50.04 -2.11 0.49
CA SER A 598 51.00 -3.19 0.63
C SER A 598 50.88 -4.23 -0.48
N VAL A 599 52.05 -4.62 -1.00
CA VAL A 599 52.20 -5.59 -2.09
C VAL A 599 53.19 -6.68 -1.73
N SER A 600 52.97 -7.87 -2.26
CA SER A 600 53.90 -8.99 -2.15
C SER A 600 54.64 -9.18 -3.46
N LEU A 601 55.92 -8.79 -3.48
CA LEU A 601 56.80 -9.03 -4.63
C LEU A 601 57.40 -10.44 -4.58
N ILE A 602 57.75 -10.95 -3.41
CA ILE A 602 58.34 -12.29 -3.27
C ILE A 602 57.73 -13.03 -2.08
N ASP A 603 57.91 -14.35 -2.06
CA ASP A 603 57.68 -15.15 -0.86
C ASP A 603 58.85 -14.95 0.12
N ASN A 604 58.61 -14.16 1.17
CA ASN A 604 59.59 -13.84 2.21
C ASN A 604 60.03 -15.09 2.99
N ASP A 605 61.33 -15.22 3.25
CA ASP A 605 61.90 -16.29 4.07
C ASP A 605 62.65 -15.76 5.31
N ASN A 606 63.36 -16.63 6.03
CA ASN A 606 64.07 -16.25 7.26
C ASN A 606 65.38 -15.47 7.00
N ASN A 607 65.92 -15.53 5.79
CA ASN A 607 67.22 -14.98 5.40
C ASN A 607 67.10 -13.80 4.45
N PHE A 608 66.01 -13.71 3.69
CA PHE A 608 65.78 -12.65 2.72
C PHE A 608 64.30 -12.26 2.74
N LYS A 609 64.03 -10.97 2.95
CA LYS A 609 62.68 -10.42 2.95
C LYS A 609 62.65 -9.12 2.18
N ILE A 610 61.53 -8.89 1.52
CA ILE A 610 61.16 -7.59 0.98
C ILE A 610 59.84 -7.16 1.61
N TYR A 611 59.81 -5.97 2.18
CA TYR A 611 58.57 -5.30 2.58
C TYR A 611 58.30 -4.20 1.57
N SER A 612 57.07 -4.13 1.07
CA SER A 612 56.75 -3.26 -0.06
C SER A 612 55.37 -2.64 0.09
N SER A 613 55.30 -1.35 -0.23
CA SER A 613 54.06 -0.63 -0.51
C SER A 613 54.27 0.20 -1.76
N MET A 614 53.26 0.26 -2.63
CA MET A 614 53.34 1.02 -3.87
C MET A 614 51.99 1.60 -4.26
N THR A 615 52.05 2.68 -5.03
CA THR A 615 50.94 3.21 -5.81
C THR A 615 51.17 2.81 -7.26
N GLY A 616 50.19 2.17 -7.89
CA GLY A 616 50.34 1.64 -9.25
C GLY A 616 49.08 1.79 -10.09
N SER A 617 49.26 1.79 -11.41
CA SER A 617 48.16 1.76 -12.37
C SER A 617 48.48 0.93 -13.61
N THR A 618 47.45 0.36 -14.24
CA THR A 618 47.57 -0.44 -15.46
C THR A 618 46.27 -0.44 -16.25
N PHE A 619 46.36 -0.78 -17.54
CA PHE A 619 45.22 -1.25 -18.31
C PHE A 619 45.13 -2.77 -18.22
N LEU A 620 43.90 -3.31 -18.09
CA LEU A 620 43.66 -4.76 -17.98
C LEU A 620 44.01 -5.54 -19.26
N ASP A 621 44.18 -4.86 -20.39
CA ASP A 621 44.55 -5.49 -21.66
C ASP A 621 46.03 -5.89 -21.73
N SER A 622 46.93 -5.12 -21.10
CA SER A 622 48.37 -5.42 -21.07
C SER A 622 48.85 -5.95 -19.72
N MET A 623 48.20 -5.51 -18.64
CA MET A 623 48.67 -5.70 -17.26
C MET A 623 50.10 -5.17 -17.02
N ASP A 624 50.60 -4.28 -17.88
CA ASP A 624 51.88 -3.60 -17.69
C ASP A 624 51.72 -2.50 -16.62
N ILE A 625 51.97 -2.88 -15.37
CA ILE A 625 51.82 -1.99 -14.22
C ILE A 625 52.95 -0.96 -14.20
N GLN A 626 52.59 0.31 -14.10
CA GLN A 626 53.51 1.37 -13.73
C GLN A 626 53.31 1.70 -12.26
N SER A 627 54.38 1.71 -11.47
CA SER A 627 54.28 1.95 -10.03
C SER A 627 55.43 2.77 -9.47
N GLU A 628 55.14 3.42 -8.36
CA GLU A 628 56.12 4.06 -7.48
C GLU A 628 55.92 3.53 -6.08
N GLY A 629 57.00 3.10 -5.43
CA GLY A 629 56.90 2.40 -4.16
C GLY A 629 58.07 2.59 -3.21
N VAL A 630 57.90 2.02 -2.02
CA VAL A 630 58.93 1.83 -1.01
C VAL A 630 59.28 0.36 -0.94
N TYR A 631 60.57 0.05 -1.00
CA TYR A 631 61.06 -1.33 -0.90
C TYR A 631 62.11 -1.43 0.22
N ILE A 632 61.80 -2.23 1.24
CA ILE A 632 62.72 -2.51 2.35
C ILE A 632 63.26 -3.91 2.16
N ILE A 633 64.54 -4.00 1.80
CA ILE A 633 65.24 -5.26 1.60
C ILE A 633 65.96 -5.60 2.91
N ASP A 634 65.51 -6.66 3.57
CA ASP A 634 66.14 -7.20 4.78
C ASP A 634 66.87 -8.50 4.44
N VAL A 635 68.16 -8.55 4.79
CA VAL A 635 69.03 -9.69 4.49
C VAL A 635 69.76 -10.10 5.75
N ASN A 636 69.71 -11.40 6.06
CA ASN A 636 70.40 -11.98 7.21
C ASN A 636 71.91 -12.13 6.94
N ILE A 637 72.64 -11.01 6.91
CA ILE A 637 74.10 -10.93 6.89
C ILE A 637 74.65 -10.26 8.16
N ARG A 638 75.98 -10.23 8.34
CA ARG A 638 76.59 -9.60 9.50
C ARG A 638 76.36 -8.09 9.45
N ARG A 639 75.91 -7.50 10.56
CA ARG A 639 75.75 -6.03 10.68
C ARG A 639 77.02 -5.24 10.38
N SER A 640 78.20 -5.76 10.74
CA SER A 640 79.46 -5.08 10.39
C SER A 640 79.55 -4.85 8.87
N LEU A 641 79.28 -5.87 8.06
CA LEU A 641 79.29 -5.74 6.60
C LEU A 641 78.26 -4.72 6.09
N ILE A 642 77.07 -4.69 6.68
CA ILE A 642 76.04 -3.71 6.28
C ILE A 642 76.57 -2.30 6.51
N ASN A 643 77.22 -2.07 7.65
CA ASN A 643 77.81 -0.78 7.99
C ASN A 643 79.02 -0.46 7.10
N ASP A 644 79.89 -1.43 6.81
CA ASP A 644 81.04 -1.24 5.90
C ASP A 644 80.55 -0.86 4.49
N ILE A 645 79.49 -1.52 3.99
CA ILE A 645 78.83 -1.16 2.73
C ILE A 645 78.28 0.26 2.81
N ALA A 646 77.54 0.60 3.86
CA ALA A 646 76.93 1.90 4.03
C ALA A 646 77.97 3.04 4.09
N GLU A 647 79.10 2.82 4.77
CA GLU A 647 80.21 3.79 4.84
C GLU A 647 80.81 4.06 3.46
N LEU A 648 80.98 3.04 2.62
CA LEU A 648 81.46 3.21 1.24
C LEU A 648 80.47 4.00 0.37
N PHE A 649 79.16 3.74 0.51
CA PHE A 649 78.14 4.57 -0.13
C PHE A 649 78.23 6.02 0.34
N ASN A 650 78.25 6.25 1.66
CA ASN A 650 78.30 7.60 2.21
C ASN A 650 79.56 8.37 1.78
N GLU A 651 80.74 7.73 1.79
CA GLU A 651 81.99 8.34 1.29
C GLU A 651 81.88 8.71 -0.20
N SER A 652 81.29 7.83 -1.03
CA SER A 652 81.04 8.13 -2.44
C SER A 652 80.12 9.35 -2.61
N ILE A 653 79.04 9.43 -1.83
CA ILE A 653 78.08 10.55 -1.90
C ILE A 653 78.72 11.85 -1.39
N GLU A 654 79.50 11.82 -0.30
CA GLU A 654 80.20 13.00 0.23
C GLU A 654 81.22 13.57 -0.77
N ASN A 655 81.90 12.70 -1.53
CA ASN A 655 82.94 13.10 -2.49
C ASN A 655 82.37 13.63 -3.82
N TYR A 656 81.31 13.01 -4.34
CA TYR A 656 80.78 13.30 -5.68
C TYR A 656 79.47 14.08 -5.69
N GLY A 657 78.70 14.04 -4.59
CA GLY A 657 77.36 14.59 -4.49
C GLY A 657 76.31 13.72 -5.19
N ALA A 658 75.06 13.81 -4.74
CA ALA A 658 73.91 13.16 -5.35
C ALA A 658 72.63 13.97 -5.12
N GLY A 659 71.58 13.67 -5.89
CA GLY A 659 70.23 14.14 -5.59
C GLY A 659 69.71 13.54 -4.29
N VAL A 660 68.74 14.21 -3.66
CA VAL A 660 68.13 13.72 -2.41
C VAL A 660 67.12 12.62 -2.75
N ALA A 661 67.16 11.48 -2.04
CA ALA A 661 66.27 10.34 -2.31
C ALA A 661 64.79 10.64 -1.96
N HIS A 662 64.56 11.42 -0.90
CA HIS A 662 63.23 11.87 -0.45
C HIS A 662 63.35 13.04 0.54
N ASP A 663 62.26 13.79 0.71
CA ASP A 663 62.16 14.87 1.70
C ASP A 663 61.13 14.58 2.80
N ASN A 664 60.70 13.32 2.91
CA ASN A 664 59.64 12.86 3.83
C ASN A 664 58.27 13.45 3.46
N GLU A 665 58.01 13.58 2.17
CA GLU A 665 56.74 13.98 1.60
C GLU A 665 55.59 13.04 2.01
N GLN A 666 54.37 13.57 1.92
CA GLN A 666 53.17 12.87 2.36
C GLN A 666 53.00 11.50 1.69
N ASP A 667 53.21 11.41 0.38
CA ASP A 667 53.03 10.17 -0.39
C ASP A 667 53.97 9.05 0.09
N LEU A 668 55.19 9.41 0.51
CA LEU A 668 56.13 8.48 1.12
C LEU A 668 55.62 8.00 2.49
N LEU A 669 55.12 8.91 3.33
CA LEU A 669 54.56 8.57 4.64
C LEU A 669 53.34 7.64 4.52
N VAL A 670 52.48 7.87 3.53
CA VAL A 670 51.32 7.00 3.24
C VAL A 670 51.81 5.59 2.92
N ARG A 671 52.76 5.42 1.99
CA ARG A 671 53.32 4.10 1.65
C ARG A 671 54.03 3.43 2.83
N LEU A 672 54.76 4.19 3.64
CA LEU A 672 55.39 3.67 4.85
C LEU A 672 54.36 3.20 5.88
N SER A 673 53.22 3.87 5.96
CA SER A 673 52.15 3.51 6.91
C SER A 673 51.58 2.12 6.65
N ASP A 674 51.54 1.66 5.39
CA ASP A 674 51.14 0.28 5.04
C ASP A 674 52.12 -0.77 5.57
N ILE A 675 53.39 -0.40 5.75
CA ILE A 675 54.45 -1.31 6.21
C ILE A 675 54.56 -1.30 7.73
N VAL A 676 54.56 -0.12 8.36
CA VAL A 676 54.86 0.03 9.81
C VAL A 676 53.65 0.33 10.69
N GLY A 677 52.52 0.71 10.08
CA GLY A 677 51.27 1.12 10.72
C GLY A 677 51.12 2.63 10.90
N ASN A 678 49.88 3.14 10.84
CA ASN A 678 49.56 4.57 10.92
C ASN A 678 50.06 5.26 12.19
N GLU A 679 49.89 4.66 13.37
CA GLU A 679 50.30 5.28 14.65
C GLU A 679 51.77 5.70 14.66
N LYS A 680 52.68 4.87 14.12
CA LYS A 680 54.11 5.19 14.08
C LYS A 680 54.42 6.29 13.09
N VAL A 681 53.75 6.28 11.93
CA VAL A 681 53.90 7.30 10.90
C VAL A 681 53.42 8.66 11.41
N GLU A 682 52.26 8.73 12.07
CA GLU A 682 51.77 9.99 12.66
C GLU A 682 52.74 10.55 13.71
N ILE A 683 53.30 9.69 14.57
CA ILE A 683 54.31 10.12 15.55
C ILE A 683 55.52 10.70 14.83
N TYR A 684 56.02 10.01 13.81
CA TYR A 684 57.19 10.42 13.04
C TYR A 684 56.95 11.70 12.23
N GLU A 685 55.79 11.81 11.55
CA GLU A 685 55.34 12.98 10.81
C GLU A 685 55.40 14.23 11.70
N ASN A 686 54.89 14.14 12.92
CA ASN A 686 54.95 15.24 13.89
C ASN A 686 56.39 15.64 14.26
N THR A 687 57.37 14.73 14.18
CA THR A 687 58.78 15.06 14.48
C THR A 687 59.50 15.78 13.33
N ILE A 688 59.13 15.49 12.07
CA ILE A 688 59.79 16.03 10.87
C ILE A 688 59.29 17.42 10.47
N LEU A 689 58.15 17.89 10.99
CA LEU A 689 57.62 19.24 10.76
C LEU A 689 58.62 20.38 11.10
N SER A 690 59.63 20.09 11.93
CA SER A 690 60.62 21.07 12.41
C SER A 690 61.95 21.04 11.65
N SER A 691 62.33 19.88 11.11
CA SER A 691 63.58 19.62 10.41
C SER A 691 63.56 18.21 9.86
N TYR A 692 64.31 17.95 8.78
CA TYR A 692 64.56 16.59 8.30
C TYR A 692 65.01 15.64 9.43
N ARG A 693 64.48 14.42 9.39
CA ARG A 693 64.91 13.26 10.19
C ARG A 693 65.10 12.09 9.23
N SER A 694 66.02 11.19 9.56
CA SER A 694 66.21 9.95 8.83
C SER A 694 65.01 9.02 9.03
N LEU A 695 64.68 8.20 8.02
CA LEU A 695 63.65 7.16 8.16
C LEU A 695 64.05 6.09 9.19
N ILE A 696 65.33 5.96 9.56
CA ILE A 696 65.79 5.03 10.61
C ILE A 696 65.05 5.25 11.95
N GLU A 697 64.65 6.50 12.24
CA GLU A 697 63.94 6.86 13.47
C GLU A 697 62.45 6.43 13.47
N LEU A 698 61.88 6.11 12.31
CA LEU A 698 60.46 5.77 12.16
C LEU A 698 60.11 4.42 12.79
N ASP A 699 60.85 3.36 12.47
CA ASP A 699 60.59 2.00 12.96
C ASP A 699 61.87 1.14 12.88
N PRO A 700 62.07 0.17 13.80
CA PRO A 700 63.22 -0.74 13.75
C PRO A 700 63.41 -1.47 12.42
N ILE A 701 62.35 -1.71 11.64
CA ILE A 701 62.44 -2.32 10.30
C ILE A 701 63.22 -1.46 9.32
N MET A 702 63.33 -0.15 9.55
CA MET A 702 64.10 0.75 8.69
C MET A 702 65.60 0.47 8.79
N ASN A 703 66.08 -0.17 9.86
CA ASN A 703 67.47 -0.66 9.97
C ASN A 703 67.68 -1.99 9.21
N SER A 704 67.16 -2.06 7.97
CA SER A 704 67.29 -3.18 7.04
C SER A 704 68.49 -2.97 6.10
N PHE A 705 68.80 -3.95 5.27
CA PHE A 705 69.96 -3.90 4.37
C PHE A 705 69.88 -2.71 3.41
N PHE A 706 68.73 -2.52 2.75
CA PHE A 706 68.45 -1.32 1.97
C PHE A 706 67.01 -0.85 2.22
N VAL A 707 66.83 0.46 2.35
CA VAL A 707 65.51 1.12 2.31
C VAL A 707 65.47 1.99 1.05
N LEU A 708 64.62 1.62 0.11
CA LEU A 708 64.51 2.24 -1.21
C LEU A 708 63.16 2.98 -1.32
N PRO A 709 63.06 4.24 -0.87
CA PRO A 709 61.83 5.04 -1.00
C PRO A 709 61.61 5.48 -2.45
N ASN A 710 60.39 5.85 -2.82
CA ASN A 710 60.03 6.49 -4.11
C ASN A 710 60.71 5.88 -5.34
N THR A 711 60.92 4.57 -5.33
CA THR A 711 61.59 3.87 -6.43
C THR A 711 60.51 3.44 -7.41
N LYS A 712 60.68 3.83 -8.68
CA LYS A 712 59.71 3.50 -9.73
C LYS A 712 59.99 2.12 -10.28
N LEU A 713 59.06 1.19 -10.09
CA LEU A 713 59.11 -0.14 -10.69
C LEU A 713 57.97 -0.33 -11.67
N ASN A 714 58.28 -0.89 -12.83
CA ASN A 714 57.29 -1.33 -13.80
C ASN A 714 57.24 -2.84 -13.87
N TRP A 715 56.05 -3.40 -14.04
CA TRP A 715 55.85 -4.80 -14.40
C TRP A 715 55.92 -4.95 -15.92
N SER A 716 56.71 -5.91 -16.40
CA SER A 716 56.72 -6.31 -17.81
C SER A 716 56.11 -7.69 -17.96
N SER A 717 54.90 -7.77 -18.52
CA SER A 717 54.24 -9.05 -18.80
C SER A 717 55.03 -9.92 -19.79
N SER A 718 55.67 -9.31 -20.79
CA SER A 718 56.47 -10.06 -21.78
C SER A 718 57.72 -10.72 -21.20
N ASN A 719 58.26 -10.14 -20.14
CA ASN A 719 59.50 -10.58 -19.50
C ASN A 719 59.30 -11.24 -18.14
N ASN A 720 58.05 -11.25 -17.64
CA ASN A 720 57.68 -11.79 -16.34
C ASN A 720 58.54 -11.21 -15.20
N SER A 721 58.66 -9.89 -15.14
CA SER A 721 59.61 -9.22 -14.24
C SER A 721 59.17 -7.83 -13.80
N TRP A 722 59.55 -7.48 -12.55
CA TRP A 722 59.58 -6.08 -12.10
C TRP A 722 60.95 -5.48 -12.41
N TYR A 723 60.98 -4.24 -12.90
CA TYR A 723 62.22 -3.55 -13.24
C TYR A 723 62.11 -2.05 -12.98
N ASN A 724 63.20 -1.38 -12.59
CA ASN A 724 63.19 0.07 -12.43
C ASN A 724 63.28 0.82 -13.76
N THR A 725 62.65 1.98 -13.83
CA THR A 725 62.67 2.86 -15.01
C THR A 725 63.33 4.22 -14.78
N SER A 726 63.87 4.44 -13.59
CA SER A 726 64.53 5.68 -13.17
C SER A 726 65.74 5.37 -12.29
N VAL A 727 66.43 6.42 -11.83
CA VAL A 727 67.36 6.32 -10.69
C VAL A 727 66.72 5.56 -9.52
N VAL A 728 67.58 4.94 -8.72
CA VAL A 728 67.19 4.24 -7.50
C VAL A 728 67.49 5.15 -6.31
N ASN A 729 66.46 5.37 -5.51
CA ASN A 729 66.50 6.24 -4.34
C ASN A 729 66.87 5.38 -3.13
N VAL A 730 67.92 5.75 -2.40
CA VAL A 730 68.39 5.04 -1.20
C VAL A 730 68.25 5.96 0.01
N SER A 731 67.31 5.66 0.90
CA SER A 731 67.16 6.38 2.18
C SER A 731 68.32 6.04 3.11
N ASN A 732 68.51 4.75 3.38
CA ASN A 732 69.51 4.30 4.34
C ASN A 732 69.93 2.86 4.06
N ILE A 733 71.10 2.52 4.58
CA ILE A 733 71.71 1.19 4.53
C ILE A 733 72.05 0.83 5.98
N GLY A 734 71.37 -0.15 6.55
CA GLY A 734 71.45 -0.42 7.99
C GLY A 734 71.06 0.80 8.81
N ASP A 735 71.92 1.17 9.77
CA ASP A 735 71.72 2.30 10.67
C ASP A 735 72.41 3.60 10.23
N ILE A 736 72.83 3.68 8.95
CA ILE A 736 73.47 4.87 8.37
C ILE A 736 72.53 5.50 7.33
N ASP A 737 72.22 6.78 7.54
CA ASP A 737 71.42 7.61 6.64
C ASP A 737 72.24 7.99 5.41
N ILE A 738 71.76 7.64 4.22
CA ILE A 738 72.42 7.92 2.94
C ILE A 738 71.69 9.04 2.20
N ASN A 739 70.36 8.96 2.16
CA ASN A 739 69.40 9.85 1.51
C ASN A 739 69.87 10.38 0.14
N ALA A 740 70.20 9.46 -0.77
CA ALA A 740 70.75 9.77 -2.08
C ALA A 740 70.07 9.02 -3.23
N SER A 741 69.82 9.73 -4.33
CA SER A 741 69.43 9.17 -5.62
C SER A 741 70.66 8.83 -6.45
N MET A 742 70.71 7.62 -7.02
CA MET A 742 71.86 7.16 -7.79
C MET A 742 71.47 6.26 -8.95
N ASP A 743 72.38 6.14 -9.92
CA ASP A 743 72.19 5.22 -11.05
C ASP A 743 72.18 3.77 -10.55
N GLY A 744 71.26 2.99 -11.09
CA GLY A 744 71.10 1.61 -10.70
C GLY A 744 70.12 0.85 -11.57
N PHE A 745 70.24 -0.47 -11.50
CA PHE A 745 69.36 -1.41 -12.18
C PHE A 745 68.84 -2.40 -11.15
N PHE A 746 67.52 -2.45 -10.97
CA PHE A 746 66.80 -3.30 -10.04
C PHE A 746 65.83 -4.16 -10.83
N GLU A 747 65.96 -5.47 -10.74
CA GLU A 747 65.10 -6.45 -11.41
C GLU A 747 64.66 -7.55 -10.46
N ILE A 748 63.38 -7.93 -10.52
CA ILE A 748 62.86 -9.17 -9.94
C ILE A 748 62.29 -9.99 -11.09
N GLU A 749 63.04 -10.99 -11.56
CA GLU A 749 62.64 -11.88 -12.65
C GLU A 749 61.99 -13.14 -12.09
N TYR A 750 60.80 -13.48 -12.57
CA TYR A 750 60.10 -14.70 -12.17
C TYR A 750 60.30 -15.79 -13.21
N ASN A 751 60.89 -16.90 -12.79
CA ASN A 751 61.03 -18.10 -13.62
C ASN A 751 59.74 -18.93 -13.65
N ASN A 752 58.97 -18.88 -12.56
CA ASN A 752 57.61 -19.44 -12.44
C ASN A 752 56.92 -18.81 -11.20
N ASP A 753 55.76 -19.34 -10.79
CA ASP A 753 54.99 -18.83 -9.65
C ASP A 753 55.76 -18.85 -8.30
N TYR A 754 56.80 -19.68 -8.18
CA TYR A 754 57.52 -19.93 -6.92
C TYR A 754 59.01 -19.59 -6.96
N ASP A 755 59.54 -19.38 -8.17
CA ASP A 755 60.97 -19.17 -8.39
C ASP A 755 61.21 -17.80 -8.98
N TYR A 756 62.01 -17.01 -8.28
CA TYR A 756 62.38 -15.67 -8.68
C TYR A 756 63.88 -15.44 -8.47
N VAL A 757 64.43 -14.52 -9.25
CA VAL A 757 65.78 -14.00 -9.10
C VAL A 757 65.67 -12.51 -8.92
N LEU A 758 66.09 -12.02 -7.75
CA LEU A 758 66.20 -10.60 -7.48
C LEU A 758 67.63 -10.19 -7.78
N SER A 759 67.84 -9.24 -8.69
CA SER A 759 69.16 -8.70 -9.02
C SER A 759 69.13 -7.19 -8.90
N PHE A 760 70.18 -6.62 -8.34
CA PHE A 760 70.27 -5.19 -8.10
C PHE A 760 71.71 -4.70 -8.20
N PHE A 761 71.90 -3.63 -8.97
CA PHE A 761 73.16 -2.93 -9.17
C PHE A 761 72.98 -1.45 -8.81
N LEU A 762 73.91 -0.90 -8.05
CA LEU A 762 73.98 0.52 -7.73
C LEU A 762 75.36 1.08 -8.06
N GLN A 763 75.36 2.29 -8.61
CA GLN A 763 76.58 3.02 -8.93
C GLN A 763 76.45 4.50 -8.49
N PRO A 764 76.80 4.82 -7.23
CA PRO A 764 76.81 6.20 -6.76
C PRO A 764 77.92 7.06 -7.38
N SER A 765 79.00 6.45 -7.89
CA SER A 765 80.06 7.17 -8.61
C SER A 765 80.82 6.24 -9.58
N PRO A 766 81.62 6.78 -10.51
CA PRO A 766 82.48 5.96 -11.37
C PRO A 766 83.53 5.12 -10.61
N GLU A 767 83.85 5.48 -9.36
CA GLU A 767 84.85 4.77 -8.54
C GLU A 767 84.23 3.68 -7.65
N PHE A 768 82.93 3.79 -7.34
CA PHE A 768 82.23 2.83 -6.49
C PHE A 768 80.95 2.28 -7.12
N TRP A 769 80.88 0.95 -7.21
CA TRP A 769 79.66 0.23 -7.58
C TRP A 769 79.46 -1.01 -6.71
N PHE A 770 78.19 -1.39 -6.52
CA PHE A 770 77.77 -2.54 -5.73
C PHE A 770 76.75 -3.37 -6.51
N TYR A 771 76.94 -4.69 -6.54
CA TYR A 771 76.02 -5.63 -7.17
C TYR A 771 75.62 -6.74 -6.19
N MET A 772 74.34 -7.07 -6.20
CA MET A 772 73.82 -8.26 -5.55
C MET A 772 72.81 -9.00 -6.43
N SER A 773 72.73 -10.31 -6.26
CA SER A 773 71.69 -11.15 -6.84
C SER A 773 71.31 -12.27 -5.89
N TYR A 774 70.02 -12.39 -5.58
CA TYR A 774 69.46 -13.42 -4.73
C TYR A 774 68.65 -14.40 -5.58
N ASP A 775 69.09 -15.67 -5.55
CA ASP A 775 68.41 -16.81 -6.17
C ASP A 775 68.14 -17.85 -5.08
N ARG A 776 66.89 -17.85 -4.60
CA ARG A 776 66.32 -18.74 -3.55
C ARG A 776 67.03 -18.76 -2.20
N ASN A 777 68.25 -19.27 -2.11
CA ASN A 777 68.98 -19.43 -0.84
C ASN A 777 70.44 -19.00 -0.96
N GLN A 778 70.83 -18.49 -2.12
CA GLN A 778 72.18 -18.05 -2.40
C GLN A 778 72.14 -16.58 -2.76
N LEU A 779 72.94 -15.81 -2.03
CA LEU A 779 73.12 -14.39 -2.24
C LEU A 779 74.49 -14.19 -2.92
N LYS A 780 74.47 -13.81 -4.19
CA LYS A 780 75.65 -13.38 -4.92
C LYS A 780 75.91 -11.91 -4.63
N ILE A 781 77.13 -11.55 -4.23
CA ILE A 781 77.50 -10.14 -3.98
C ILE A 781 78.89 -9.89 -4.55
N ILE A 782 79.12 -8.69 -5.07
CA ILE A 782 80.44 -8.13 -5.37
C ILE A 782 80.34 -6.61 -5.41
N SER A 783 81.43 -5.92 -5.04
CA SER A 783 81.58 -4.48 -5.22
C SER A 783 82.86 -4.15 -6.00
N SER A 784 83.06 -2.89 -6.38
CA SER A 784 84.36 -2.41 -6.87
C SER A 784 85.43 -2.32 -5.79
N ASP A 785 85.06 -2.40 -4.51
CA ASP A 785 85.98 -2.32 -3.38
C ASP A 785 86.60 -3.69 -3.04
N THR A 786 87.93 -3.78 -3.12
CA THR A 786 88.65 -5.04 -2.95
C THR A 786 88.68 -5.52 -1.49
N ASP A 787 88.61 -4.60 -0.53
CA ASP A 787 88.68 -4.92 0.88
C ASP A 787 87.34 -5.51 1.35
N LEU A 788 86.22 -4.89 0.99
CA LEU A 788 84.86 -5.40 1.20
C LEU A 788 84.68 -6.79 0.56
N ASN A 789 85.15 -6.98 -0.68
CA ASN A 789 85.08 -8.28 -1.36
C ASN A 789 85.85 -9.38 -0.61
N SER A 790 86.98 -9.03 0.02
CA SER A 790 87.76 -9.96 0.83
C SER A 790 87.01 -10.37 2.10
N GLU A 791 86.34 -9.42 2.76
CA GLU A 791 85.52 -9.71 3.95
C GLU A 791 84.28 -10.55 3.63
N LEU A 792 83.63 -10.30 2.49
CA LEU A 792 82.50 -11.08 2.00
C LEU A 792 82.89 -12.55 1.75
N ASP A 793 84.08 -12.81 1.19
CA ASP A 793 84.57 -14.18 0.93
C ASP A 793 84.82 -14.96 2.24
N GLU A 794 85.33 -14.30 3.29
CA GLU A 794 85.56 -14.94 4.60
C GLU A 794 84.26 -15.40 5.31
N ILE A 795 83.13 -14.78 4.98
CA ILE A 795 81.83 -15.04 5.63
C ILE A 795 81.10 -16.27 5.05
N THR A 796 81.55 -16.78 3.90
CA THR A 796 81.06 -17.99 3.23
C THR A 796 81.07 -19.25 4.13
N TYR A 797 81.79 -19.24 5.26
CA TYR A 797 81.94 -20.38 6.17
C TYR A 797 81.03 -20.40 7.43
N SER A 798 79.99 -19.56 7.50
CA SER A 798 79.27 -19.20 8.74
C SER A 798 78.27 -20.21 9.38
N ARG A 799 78.37 -21.53 9.11
CA ARG A 799 77.56 -22.62 9.73
C ARG A 799 76.03 -22.34 9.86
N GLY A 800 75.44 -21.65 8.88
CA GLY A 800 74.00 -21.42 8.80
C GLY A 800 73.43 -20.34 9.72
N LYS A 801 74.27 -19.48 10.33
CA LYS A 801 73.80 -18.31 11.08
C LYS A 801 73.35 -17.17 10.15
N TYR A 802 74.04 -17.02 9.02
CA TYR A 802 73.78 -16.01 7.99
C TYR A 802 73.45 -16.70 6.68
N ILE A 803 72.86 -15.97 5.74
CA ILE A 803 72.64 -16.43 4.36
C ILE A 803 73.98 -16.82 3.71
N ASN A 804 73.95 -17.79 2.79
CA ASN A 804 75.14 -18.20 2.07
C ASN A 804 75.49 -17.15 1.01
N ILE A 805 76.67 -16.53 1.15
CA ILE A 805 77.20 -15.55 0.22
C ILE A 805 78.08 -16.27 -0.81
N LEU A 806 77.90 -15.95 -2.08
CA LEU A 806 78.80 -16.34 -3.16
C LEU A 806 79.40 -15.08 -3.79
N LEU A 807 80.72 -14.93 -3.76
CA LEU A 807 81.35 -13.81 -4.44
C LEU A 807 81.12 -13.92 -5.96
N SER A 808 80.55 -12.88 -6.57
CA SER A 808 80.35 -12.82 -8.03
C SER A 808 81.62 -12.28 -8.72
N ASN A 809 81.54 -11.88 -9.98
CA ASN A 809 82.67 -11.33 -10.75
C ASN A 809 82.17 -10.22 -11.69
N GLU A 810 83.08 -9.39 -12.20
CA GLU A 810 82.73 -8.27 -13.07
C GLU A 810 82.02 -8.69 -14.37
N ASP A 811 82.34 -9.86 -14.94
CA ASP A 811 81.67 -10.36 -16.14
C ASP A 811 80.19 -10.64 -15.87
N ASP A 812 79.84 -11.20 -14.71
CA ASP A 812 78.46 -11.43 -14.29
C ASP A 812 77.70 -10.09 -14.14
N VAL A 813 78.34 -9.08 -13.54
CA VAL A 813 77.77 -7.73 -13.36
C VAL A 813 77.48 -7.08 -14.72
N LEU A 814 78.48 -7.06 -15.61
CA LEU A 814 78.33 -6.49 -16.96
C LEU A 814 77.29 -7.25 -17.78
N ASN A 815 77.21 -8.57 -17.65
CA ASN A 815 76.17 -9.35 -18.31
C ASN A 815 74.77 -8.95 -17.82
N TYR A 816 74.57 -8.82 -16.50
CA TYR A 816 73.30 -8.37 -15.94
C TYR A 816 72.92 -6.98 -16.44
N VAL A 817 73.81 -5.99 -16.27
CA VAL A 817 73.56 -4.59 -16.64
C VAL A 817 73.27 -4.44 -18.13
N ASN A 818 74.07 -5.07 -19.00
CA ASN A 818 73.85 -5.00 -20.44
C ASN A 818 72.56 -5.70 -20.87
N ASN A 819 72.22 -6.85 -20.26
CA ASN A 819 70.97 -7.54 -20.55
C ASN A 819 69.78 -6.71 -20.09
N PHE A 820 69.83 -6.10 -18.91
CA PHE A 820 68.79 -5.19 -18.41
C PHE A 820 68.56 -4.02 -19.38
N ARG A 821 69.64 -3.33 -19.76
CA ARG A 821 69.60 -2.19 -20.69
C ARG A 821 69.06 -2.56 -22.06
N LEU A 822 69.44 -3.73 -22.58
CA LEU A 822 68.91 -4.24 -23.84
C LEU A 822 67.42 -4.62 -23.72
N LYS A 823 67.05 -5.31 -22.64
CA LYS A 823 65.71 -5.88 -22.41
C LYS A 823 64.65 -4.79 -22.20
N TYR A 824 64.97 -3.73 -21.47
CA TYR A 824 63.99 -2.70 -21.07
C TYR A 824 64.16 -1.36 -21.77
N PHE A 825 65.38 -0.99 -22.15
CA PHE A 825 65.66 0.31 -22.79
C PHE A 825 66.12 0.17 -24.25
N ASN A 826 66.28 -1.06 -24.76
CA ASN A 826 66.75 -1.34 -26.11
C ASN A 826 68.11 -0.69 -26.44
N ILE A 827 68.98 -0.58 -25.43
CA ILE A 827 70.33 -0.03 -25.56
C ILE A 827 71.31 -1.18 -25.84
N THR A 828 72.16 -1.04 -26.87
CA THR A 828 73.06 -2.11 -27.32
C THR A 828 74.54 -1.84 -27.03
N GLU A 829 74.85 -0.59 -26.71
CA GLU A 829 76.16 -0.09 -26.34
C GLU A 829 76.62 -0.75 -25.03
N PRO A 830 77.79 -1.42 -24.98
CA PRO A 830 78.28 -2.03 -23.76
C PRO A 830 78.44 -1.00 -22.63
N TYR A 831 77.99 -1.36 -21.44
CA TYR A 831 78.15 -0.55 -20.23
C TYR A 831 79.62 -0.48 -19.84
N ASP A 832 80.11 0.72 -19.52
CA ASP A 832 81.45 0.95 -19.01
C ASP A 832 81.37 1.34 -17.53
N LEU A 833 81.83 0.45 -16.65
CA LEU A 833 81.82 0.66 -15.20
C LEU A 833 82.68 1.88 -14.77
N LEU A 834 83.67 2.28 -15.56
CA LEU A 834 84.58 3.39 -15.24
C LEU A 834 84.11 4.74 -15.82
N SER A 835 83.26 4.70 -16.84
CA SER A 835 82.79 5.89 -17.55
C SER A 835 81.37 5.64 -18.10
N PRO A 836 80.36 5.54 -17.22
CA PRO A 836 78.99 5.24 -17.65
C PRO A 836 78.51 6.33 -18.62
N SER A 837 78.09 5.92 -19.82
CA SER A 837 77.63 6.83 -20.88
C SER A 837 76.17 7.26 -20.74
N ASP A 838 75.42 6.51 -19.92
CA ASP A 838 73.96 6.61 -19.80
C ASP A 838 73.64 6.73 -18.31
N THR A 839 73.75 7.95 -17.77
CA THR A 839 73.28 8.24 -16.41
C THR A 839 71.83 8.69 -16.51
N PHE A 840 70.94 8.18 -15.65
CA PHE A 840 69.57 8.72 -15.54
C PHE A 840 69.59 10.20 -15.10
N LEU A 841 70.72 10.64 -14.54
CA LEU A 841 70.98 12.00 -14.05
C LEU A 841 71.12 13.06 -15.16
N GLU A 842 71.46 12.70 -16.41
CA GLU A 842 71.62 13.71 -17.48
C GLU A 842 70.28 14.28 -18.00
N ASP A 843 69.16 13.55 -17.84
CA ASP A 843 67.85 13.98 -18.34
C ASP A 843 67.07 14.90 -17.38
N GLU A 844 67.55 15.13 -16.14
CA GLU A 844 66.91 16.00 -15.12
C GLU A 844 67.55 17.41 -14.98
N ILE A 845 68.22 17.94 -16.00
CA ILE A 845 68.82 19.28 -15.94
C ILE A 845 67.73 20.38 -16.01
N PHE A 846 67.43 20.96 -14.84
CA PHE A 846 66.88 22.30 -14.56
C PHE A 846 65.98 22.93 -15.64
N LYS A 847 64.65 22.80 -15.47
CA LYS A 847 63.73 23.87 -15.90
C LYS A 847 64.06 25.12 -15.10
N THR A 848 64.91 25.97 -15.67
CA THR A 848 65.07 27.35 -15.24
C THR A 848 63.68 27.98 -15.24
N ILE A 849 63.26 28.45 -14.06
CA ILE A 849 62.09 29.31 -13.91
C ILE A 849 62.34 30.52 -14.80
N SER A 850 61.62 30.60 -15.91
CA SER A 850 61.40 31.88 -16.58
C SER A 850 60.42 32.64 -15.71
N ASP A 851 60.90 33.69 -15.06
CA ASP A 851 60.05 34.79 -14.60
C ASP A 851 59.23 35.26 -15.80
N ASP A 852 57.96 34.88 -15.85
CA ASP A 852 56.93 35.66 -16.51
C ASP A 852 55.67 35.59 -15.65
N ASP A 853 55.39 36.76 -15.05
CA ASP A 853 54.10 37.27 -14.63
C ASP A 853 52.96 36.72 -15.51
N ASP A 854 51.92 36.19 -14.87
CA ASP A 854 50.64 36.90 -14.81
C ASP A 854 49.68 36.12 -13.90
N GLY A 855 49.35 36.75 -12.77
CA GLY A 855 48.39 36.21 -11.82
C GLY A 855 46.98 36.13 -12.39
N PHE A 856 46.32 35.02 -12.13
CA PHE A 856 44.89 34.91 -11.86
C PHE A 856 44.60 33.68 -11.01
#